data_AF-A0A428Z2P5-F1
#
_entry.id   AF-A0A428Z2P5-F1
#
_cell.length_a   1.000
_cell.length_b   1.000
_cell.length_c   1.000
_cell.angle_alpha   90.00
_cell.angle_beta   90.00
_cell.angle_gamma   90.00
#
_symmetry.space_group_name_H-M   'P 1'
#
loop_
_entity.id
_entity.type
_entity.pdbx_description
1 polymer ?
#
loop_
_entity_poly.entity_id
_entity_poly.type
_entity_poly.pdbx_seq_one_letter_code
_entity_poly.pdbx_strand_id
1 'polypeptide(L)'
;MAVETVDLFLLPHADLHVALTGAPQLRVSFMAKTFDDTKPDRYGLEDLTSQCVFEFFAPHNEAGKPGQPGKRFDNLPSINPSTGQVTATTPGVYLFQARWNSNYIVGRLQVHDQITAWWFGNDSITTALDPDFAHAQPSIYAKFSDDGVGADLVGDITGHGYVGLAPDDPTKLAINQHGRVRGIVETLEPPAEISGTFLGQTKKLPVRVVDYGKARQHLVPVQTPDVPGANDMANIVFIPEGFKSTKADSDLFDSIVTAAVREIFDKPRHQPYAMLEGSFNIFKAFIPSQEHLVTCGFRVTDENLDKAIPIPFNGQAGSSKNSYTMQELVAKVGLPMYGEQRPDPLTIWKGQSLKDFDPSRVDTQLIERWKKHYATGILHARDTVFGMQLGSRPADRPYGSDPDGTPPVVKPVTDEPSALLSAYVARMYEFYDFTDTRILTPDPRRHALERHGGNRPNPGASIMRYLAGLKYAFTPFTAIGENWVPDASKFKRSRGLVAMICYDDLDGGTNIDGLTTTAQTMRSELTTKAVYADPVVKRELRRREPPKQLVPDLVGTVNTIAHEFGHSFNLGDEYETRDGDGTAADATEDVDYDNLAVLGFVRAEAKPSRKIDAAKVKWLGLPRMTLSAKLMLPSQNVPGGIRVTIDPRYMGKWVEAKKNNAEVHLRNFVVTPGGQQLPLSTDPGQLLTGLKIGDIAEAAGTVTLTGAVSPLPRYERGSTLYVPLKDGSDLVSVVHKAVRKLLTDKKIPLNAVPINDRVSTDKDKPIDVDGFTTPCDPTQTLGVFEGGNEFSGGFYRPAGACKMRDQDGTKKEGRGEGAEFCYVCKWLIVNRVDPDYHAILSGLFYPKGCC
;
A
#
# COMPACT_ATOMS: atom_id res chain seq x y z
N MET A 1 2.18 27.79 -7.27
CA MET A 1 2.01 26.33 -7.24
C MET A 1 3.27 25.74 -7.81
N ALA A 2 3.88 24.79 -7.10
CA ALA A 2 5.17 24.23 -7.47
C ALA A 2 4.94 22.98 -8.33
N VAL A 3 5.62 22.89 -9.47
CA VAL A 3 5.79 21.61 -10.15
C VAL A 3 6.88 20.87 -9.38
N GLU A 4 6.55 19.68 -8.87
CA GLU A 4 7.46 18.89 -8.05
C GLU A 4 7.90 17.63 -8.82
N THR A 5 9.18 17.27 -8.72
CA THR A 5 9.65 15.95 -9.18
C THR A 5 9.27 14.92 -8.12
N VAL A 6 8.39 13.99 -8.46
CA VAL A 6 7.82 13.01 -7.52
C VAL A 6 8.39 11.61 -7.70
N ASP A 7 9.04 11.33 -8.84
CA ASP A 7 9.59 10.02 -9.15
C ASP A 7 10.67 10.14 -10.25
N LEU A 8 11.61 9.20 -10.28
CA LEU A 8 12.58 9.05 -11.37
C LEU A 8 12.57 7.59 -11.83
N PHE A 9 12.71 7.38 -13.14
CA PHE A 9 12.76 6.03 -13.70
C PHE A 9 13.65 5.98 -14.94
N LEU A 10 14.12 4.77 -15.26
CA LEU A 10 14.92 4.50 -16.45
C LEU A 10 14.07 3.79 -17.49
N LEU A 11 14.14 4.23 -18.75
CA LEU A 11 13.60 3.51 -19.90
C LEU A 11 14.77 2.85 -20.66
N PRO A 12 14.69 1.58 -21.08
CA PRO A 12 13.53 0.71 -20.92
C PRO A 12 13.22 0.30 -19.47
N HIS A 13 14.24 0.03 -18.64
CA HIS A 13 14.12 -0.28 -17.21
C HIS A 13 15.51 -0.48 -16.56
N ALA A 14 15.58 -0.76 -15.25
CA ALA A 14 16.84 -0.87 -14.52
C ALA A 14 17.64 -2.18 -14.73
N ASP A 15 17.03 -3.24 -15.29
CA ASP A 15 17.72 -4.51 -15.62
C ASP A 15 17.92 -4.62 -17.14
N LEU A 16 19.04 -4.10 -17.65
CA LEU A 16 19.32 -3.95 -19.07
C LEU A 16 20.03 -5.17 -19.65
N HIS A 17 19.72 -5.49 -20.92
CA HIS A 17 20.39 -6.54 -21.68
C HIS A 17 20.94 -5.99 -23.00
N VAL A 18 22.22 -6.21 -23.27
CA VAL A 18 22.89 -5.83 -24.53
C VAL A 18 23.48 -7.07 -25.17
N ALA A 19 23.27 -7.24 -26.48
CA ALA A 19 24.00 -8.20 -27.28
C ALA A 19 25.05 -7.48 -28.13
N LEU A 20 26.29 -7.99 -28.13
CA LEU A 20 27.40 -7.41 -28.90
C LEU A 20 27.18 -7.55 -30.42
N THR A 21 26.44 -8.59 -30.83
CA THR A 21 26.11 -8.84 -32.23
C THR A 21 24.61 -9.14 -32.42
N GLY A 22 24.10 -8.90 -33.62
CA GLY A 22 22.75 -9.32 -34.02
C GLY A 22 21.58 -8.49 -33.46
N ALA A 23 21.84 -7.48 -32.63
CA ALA A 23 20.81 -6.56 -32.10
C ALA A 23 21.11 -5.10 -32.47
N PRO A 24 20.08 -4.24 -32.64
CA PRO A 24 20.26 -2.80 -32.65
C PRO A 24 20.95 -2.31 -31.38
N GLN A 25 21.55 -1.14 -31.44
CA GLN A 25 22.18 -0.57 -30.25
C GLN A 25 21.14 -0.09 -29.24
N LEU A 26 21.32 -0.52 -27.98
CA LEU A 26 20.45 -0.12 -26.89
C LEU A 26 20.58 1.38 -26.61
N ARG A 27 19.44 2.01 -26.35
CA ARG A 27 19.35 3.39 -25.86
C ARG A 27 18.58 3.40 -24.56
N VAL A 28 19.02 4.24 -23.63
CA VAL A 28 18.33 4.49 -22.37
C VAL A 28 17.87 5.93 -22.28
N SER A 29 16.74 6.15 -21.61
CA SER A 29 16.30 7.49 -21.21
C SER A 29 16.11 7.53 -19.70
N PHE A 30 16.73 8.49 -19.02
CA PHE A 30 16.51 8.78 -17.62
C PHE A 30 15.42 9.84 -17.50
N MET A 31 14.27 9.47 -16.94
CA MET A 31 13.08 10.31 -16.94
C MET A 31 12.75 10.78 -15.53
N ALA A 32 12.40 12.06 -15.40
CA ALA A 32 11.71 12.58 -14.22
C ALA A 32 10.20 12.57 -14.44
N LYS A 33 9.48 12.13 -13.42
CA LYS A 33 8.03 12.30 -13.30
C LYS A 33 7.77 13.55 -12.50
N THR A 34 7.01 14.48 -13.07
CA THR A 34 6.63 15.73 -12.42
C THR A 34 5.15 15.75 -12.11
N PHE A 35 4.79 16.33 -10.97
CA PHE A 35 3.41 16.50 -10.55
C PHE A 35 3.02 17.98 -10.52
N ASP A 36 1.80 18.26 -11.00
CA ASP A 36 1.18 19.58 -11.05
C ASP A 36 -0.19 19.48 -10.36
N ASP A 37 -0.35 20.17 -9.21
CA ASP A 37 -1.61 20.19 -8.45
C ASP A 37 -2.82 20.65 -9.28
N THR A 38 -2.61 21.37 -10.39
CA THR A 38 -3.70 21.78 -11.29
C THR A 38 -4.18 20.66 -12.22
N LYS A 39 -3.42 19.58 -12.33
CA LYS A 39 -3.71 18.40 -13.15
C LYS A 39 -3.53 17.13 -12.32
N PRO A 40 -4.32 16.94 -11.25
CA PRO A 40 -4.14 15.82 -10.33
C PRO A 40 -4.38 14.45 -10.99
N ASP A 41 -4.95 14.42 -12.20
CA ASP A 41 -5.23 13.21 -12.96
C ASP A 41 -4.00 12.68 -13.73
N ARG A 42 -2.91 13.42 -13.83
CA ARG A 42 -1.75 13.04 -14.65
C ARG A 42 -0.43 13.59 -14.15
N TYR A 43 0.66 12.97 -14.61
CA TYR A 43 2.03 13.39 -14.39
C TYR A 43 2.66 13.90 -15.70
N GLY A 44 3.58 14.86 -15.58
CA GLY A 44 4.49 15.23 -16.65
C GLY A 44 5.69 14.29 -16.69
N LEU A 45 6.28 14.10 -17.87
CA LEU A 45 7.52 13.35 -18.05
C LEU A 45 8.58 14.27 -18.67
N GLU A 46 9.75 14.30 -18.07
CA GLU A 46 10.90 15.08 -18.53
C GLU A 46 12.10 14.15 -18.76
N ASP A 47 12.73 14.22 -19.93
CA ASP A 47 13.96 13.46 -20.21
C ASP A 47 15.18 14.23 -19.68
N LEU A 48 15.86 13.63 -18.71
CA LEU A 48 17.02 14.19 -18.02
C LEU A 48 18.32 13.46 -18.41
N THR A 49 18.30 12.60 -19.43
CA THR A 49 19.45 11.73 -19.78
C THR A 49 20.73 12.53 -20.01
N SER A 50 20.63 13.68 -20.66
CA SER A 50 21.77 14.56 -20.96
C SER A 50 22.36 15.25 -19.72
N GLN A 51 21.64 15.24 -18.61
CA GLN A 51 22.04 15.81 -17.33
C GLN A 51 22.59 14.76 -16.35
N CYS A 52 22.55 13.48 -16.74
CA CYS A 52 22.91 12.37 -15.86
C CYS A 52 24.40 12.00 -15.96
N VAL A 53 24.95 11.52 -14.85
CA VAL A 53 26.25 10.84 -14.80
C VAL A 53 26.01 9.35 -14.64
N PHE A 54 26.53 8.56 -15.58
CA PHE A 54 26.44 7.09 -15.56
C PHE A 54 27.79 6.49 -15.13
N GLU A 55 27.77 5.65 -14.10
CA GLU A 55 28.97 5.01 -13.56
C GLU A 55 28.75 3.50 -13.43
N PHE A 56 29.68 2.71 -13.96
CA PHE A 56 29.61 1.25 -13.98
C PHE A 56 30.62 0.59 -13.03
N PHE A 57 30.27 -0.63 -12.64
CA PHE A 57 31.00 -1.52 -11.73
C PHE A 57 30.81 -2.98 -12.18
N ALA A 58 31.89 -3.77 -12.25
CA ALA A 58 31.81 -5.19 -12.60
C ALA A 58 31.91 -6.08 -11.32
N PRO A 59 30.78 -6.51 -10.71
CA PRO A 59 30.76 -7.20 -9.41
C PRO A 59 31.52 -8.53 -9.38
N HIS A 60 31.72 -9.18 -10.52
CA HIS A 60 32.31 -10.52 -10.61
C HIS A 60 33.81 -10.51 -10.96
N ASN A 61 34.37 -9.36 -11.33
CA ASN A 61 35.80 -9.23 -11.55
C ASN A 61 36.58 -9.29 -10.23
N GLU A 62 37.88 -9.58 -10.32
CA GLU A 62 38.78 -9.66 -9.16
C GLU A 62 38.74 -8.36 -8.35
N ALA A 63 38.41 -8.45 -7.06
CA ALA A 63 38.44 -7.30 -6.15
C ALA A 63 39.88 -6.93 -5.77
N GLY A 64 40.11 -5.66 -5.47
CA GLY A 64 41.42 -5.18 -5.03
C GLY A 64 41.81 -5.68 -3.64
N LYS A 65 43.11 -5.71 -3.40
CA LYS A 65 43.71 -6.02 -2.10
C LYS A 65 44.39 -4.75 -1.56
N PRO A 66 44.68 -4.66 -0.25
CA PRO A 66 45.46 -3.55 0.27
C PRO A 66 46.78 -3.37 -0.51
N GLY A 67 46.94 -2.20 -1.16
CA GLY A 67 48.10 -1.89 -2.00
C GLY A 67 48.10 -2.50 -3.40
N GLN A 68 47.00 -3.10 -3.87
CA GLN A 68 46.83 -3.60 -5.24
C GLN A 68 45.41 -3.32 -5.75
N PRO A 69 45.22 -2.55 -6.84
CA PRO A 69 43.90 -2.28 -7.38
C PRO A 69 43.26 -3.55 -7.94
N GLY A 70 41.95 -3.69 -7.73
CA GLY A 70 41.15 -4.72 -8.38
C GLY A 70 40.84 -4.40 -9.83
N LYS A 71 40.15 -5.33 -10.48
CA LYS A 71 39.76 -5.28 -11.89
C LYS A 71 38.27 -4.97 -12.08
N ARG A 72 37.56 -4.56 -11.02
CA ARG A 72 36.11 -4.27 -11.10
C ARG A 72 35.82 -2.97 -11.86
N PHE A 73 36.85 -2.20 -12.21
CA PHE A 73 36.76 -1.00 -13.05
C PHE A 73 37.32 -1.17 -14.46
N ASP A 74 37.74 -2.38 -14.84
CA ASP A 74 38.26 -2.68 -16.16
C ASP A 74 37.13 -2.99 -17.16
N ASN A 75 37.32 -2.64 -18.43
CA ASN A 75 36.44 -2.97 -19.56
C ASN A 75 34.95 -2.63 -19.34
N LEU A 76 34.70 -1.54 -18.62
CA LEU A 76 33.35 -1.16 -18.25
C LEU A 76 32.55 -0.64 -19.46
N PRO A 77 31.23 -0.93 -19.50
CA PRO A 77 30.31 -0.27 -20.41
C PRO A 77 30.26 1.25 -20.18
N SER A 78 29.72 1.96 -21.17
CA SER A 78 29.45 3.40 -21.08
C SER A 78 28.10 3.75 -21.69
N ILE A 79 27.53 4.87 -21.23
CA ILE A 79 26.30 5.46 -21.78
C ILE A 79 26.65 6.87 -22.22
N ASN A 80 26.36 7.20 -23.48
CA ASN A 80 26.49 8.57 -23.96
C ASN A 80 25.29 9.41 -23.48
N PRO A 81 25.44 10.36 -22.56
CA PRO A 81 24.31 11.09 -21.97
C PRO A 81 23.53 11.92 -22.99
N SER A 82 24.17 12.38 -24.08
CA SER A 82 23.49 13.15 -25.13
C SER A 82 22.55 12.34 -26.02
N THR A 83 22.71 11.02 -26.05
CA THR A 83 21.96 10.13 -26.96
C THR A 83 21.30 8.94 -26.25
N GLY A 84 21.66 8.70 -24.99
CA GLY A 84 21.28 7.51 -24.24
C GLY A 84 21.96 6.22 -24.71
N GLN A 85 22.87 6.30 -25.69
CA GLN A 85 23.42 5.13 -26.39
C GLN A 85 24.37 4.34 -25.48
N VAL A 86 24.06 3.05 -25.28
CA VAL A 86 24.88 2.12 -24.48
C VAL A 86 25.98 1.51 -25.36
N THR A 87 27.22 1.50 -24.87
CA THR A 87 28.37 0.86 -25.52
C THR A 87 29.01 -0.14 -24.56
N ALA A 88 29.20 -1.38 -25.01
CA ALA A 88 29.89 -2.44 -24.29
C ALA A 88 30.73 -3.26 -25.27
N THR A 89 31.80 -3.89 -24.77
CA THR A 89 32.74 -4.67 -25.60
C THR A 89 33.00 -6.08 -25.08
N THR A 90 32.65 -6.37 -23.82
CA THR A 90 32.96 -7.64 -23.16
C THR A 90 31.70 -8.21 -22.51
N PRO A 91 31.32 -9.47 -22.79
CA PRO A 91 30.22 -10.14 -22.09
C PRO A 91 30.45 -10.17 -20.58
N GLY A 92 29.38 -10.04 -19.80
CA GLY A 92 29.47 -10.01 -18.35
C GLY A 92 28.28 -9.35 -17.66
N VAL A 93 28.30 -9.39 -16.33
CA VAL A 93 27.33 -8.69 -15.48
C VAL A 93 28.00 -7.43 -14.91
N TYR A 94 27.32 -6.31 -15.08
CA TYR A 94 27.74 -5.01 -14.57
C TYR A 94 26.60 -4.42 -13.75
N LEU A 95 26.93 -3.72 -12.67
CA LEU A 95 26.01 -2.83 -11.97
C LEU A 95 26.33 -1.40 -12.39
N PHE A 96 25.34 -0.53 -12.33
CA PHE A 96 25.53 0.88 -12.59
C PHE A 96 24.68 1.74 -11.69
N GLN A 97 25.08 3.01 -11.56
CA GLN A 97 24.18 4.07 -11.12
C GLN A 97 24.09 5.16 -12.19
N ALA A 98 22.89 5.73 -12.31
CA ALA A 98 22.62 6.97 -13.03
C ALA A 98 22.31 8.05 -11.99
N ARG A 99 23.12 9.11 -11.94
CA ARG A 99 22.99 10.20 -10.96
C ARG A 99 22.53 11.49 -11.63
N TRP A 100 21.59 12.16 -10.98
CA TRP A 100 21.14 13.52 -11.33
C TRP A 100 20.96 14.32 -10.04
N ASN A 101 21.80 15.33 -9.83
CA ASN A 101 21.91 16.06 -8.56
C ASN A 101 22.17 15.10 -7.37
N SER A 102 21.34 15.14 -6.34
CA SER A 102 21.36 14.23 -5.19
C SER A 102 20.56 12.93 -5.41
N ASN A 103 19.83 12.83 -6.53
CA ASN A 103 19.01 11.66 -6.84
C ASN A 103 19.80 10.66 -7.68
N TYR A 104 19.40 9.39 -7.61
CA TYR A 104 20.01 8.33 -8.37
C TYR A 104 19.07 7.16 -8.62
N ILE A 105 19.38 6.37 -9.65
CA ILE A 105 18.83 5.03 -9.84
C ILE A 105 20.00 4.08 -10.00
N VAL A 106 19.87 2.89 -9.40
CA VAL A 106 20.82 1.80 -9.61
C VAL A 106 20.20 0.74 -10.52
N GLY A 107 21.04 0.12 -11.33
CA GLY A 107 20.62 -0.89 -12.27
C GLY A 107 21.68 -1.95 -12.52
N ARG A 108 21.30 -2.95 -13.29
CA ARG A 108 22.16 -4.02 -13.79
C ARG A 108 22.18 -3.96 -15.30
N LEU A 109 23.36 -4.11 -15.89
CA LEU A 109 23.55 -4.30 -17.31
C LEU A 109 24.21 -5.65 -17.54
N GLN A 110 23.55 -6.50 -18.32
CA GLN A 110 24.07 -7.79 -18.73
C GLN A 110 24.45 -7.73 -20.20
N VAL A 111 25.72 -8.01 -20.49
CA VAL A 111 26.27 -8.00 -21.84
C VAL A 111 26.45 -9.45 -22.28
N HIS A 112 25.92 -9.75 -23.44
CA HIS A 112 25.88 -11.07 -24.07
C HIS A 112 26.55 -11.00 -25.45
N ASP A 113 27.03 -12.12 -25.97
CA ASP A 113 27.56 -12.17 -27.33
C ASP A 113 26.46 -11.98 -28.38
N GLN A 114 25.35 -12.72 -28.25
CA GLN A 114 24.22 -12.67 -29.19
C GLN A 114 22.85 -13.01 -28.57
N ILE A 115 21.78 -12.55 -29.22
CA ILE A 115 20.41 -13.00 -28.94
C ILE A 115 20.08 -14.19 -29.85
N THR A 116 19.71 -15.32 -29.26
CA THR A 116 19.44 -16.57 -29.99
C THR A 116 17.95 -16.82 -30.23
N ALA A 117 17.08 -16.28 -29.39
CA ALA A 117 15.63 -16.35 -29.56
C ALA A 117 14.92 -15.22 -28.81
N TRP A 118 13.66 -14.94 -29.17
CA TRP A 118 12.80 -14.00 -28.45
C TRP A 118 11.34 -14.47 -28.43
N TRP A 119 10.50 -13.92 -27.56
CA TRP A 119 9.05 -14.16 -27.53
C TRP A 119 8.33 -13.06 -26.74
N PHE A 120 7.01 -12.97 -26.93
CA PHE A 120 6.16 -12.20 -26.01
C PHE A 120 6.01 -12.97 -24.70
N GLY A 121 6.31 -12.30 -23.58
CA GLY A 121 6.08 -12.79 -22.23
C GLY A 121 4.61 -12.72 -21.79
N ASN A 122 3.69 -12.58 -22.75
CA ASN A 122 2.26 -12.45 -22.56
C ASN A 122 1.53 -13.37 -23.55
N ASP A 123 0.41 -13.94 -23.14
CA ASP A 123 -0.49 -14.67 -24.05
C ASP A 123 -1.46 -13.68 -24.75
N SER A 124 -1.82 -12.59 -24.08
CA SER A 124 -2.52 -11.41 -24.60
C SER A 124 -2.20 -10.15 -23.78
N ILE A 125 -2.64 -8.98 -24.20
CA ILE A 125 -2.49 -7.74 -23.43
C ILE A 125 -3.71 -6.82 -23.53
N THR A 126 -4.17 -6.31 -22.40
CA THR A 126 -5.22 -5.29 -22.29
C THR A 126 -4.60 -3.90 -22.11
N THR A 127 -5.05 -2.94 -22.91
CA THR A 127 -4.71 -1.52 -22.82
C THR A 127 -5.96 -0.66 -22.60
N ALA A 128 -5.79 0.53 -22.03
CA ALA A 128 -6.88 1.48 -21.91
C ALA A 128 -7.18 2.21 -23.23
N LEU A 129 -8.45 2.55 -23.43
CA LEU A 129 -8.87 3.63 -24.33
C LEU A 129 -8.44 4.96 -23.71
N ASP A 130 -7.51 5.64 -24.38
CA ASP A 130 -6.97 6.91 -23.90
C ASP A 130 -6.58 7.78 -25.11
N PRO A 131 -7.08 9.03 -25.19
CA PRO A 131 -6.74 9.90 -26.31
C PRO A 131 -5.28 10.38 -26.27
N ASP A 132 -4.68 10.44 -25.08
CA ASP A 132 -3.43 11.14 -24.85
C ASP A 132 -2.26 10.15 -24.70
N PHE A 133 -2.44 9.07 -23.94
CA PHE A 133 -1.33 8.27 -23.44
C PHE A 133 -1.34 6.81 -23.87
N ALA A 134 -0.15 6.25 -24.09
CA ALA A 134 0.02 4.81 -24.30
C ALA A 134 0.20 4.10 -22.95
N HIS A 135 -0.63 3.10 -22.69
CA HIS A 135 -0.72 2.46 -21.37
C HIS A 135 0.14 1.21 -21.31
N ALA A 136 -0.25 0.17 -22.04
CA ALA A 136 0.26 -1.18 -21.83
C ALA A 136 1.52 -1.46 -22.66
N GLN A 137 2.56 -2.02 -22.05
CA GLN A 137 3.81 -2.40 -22.70
C GLN A 137 3.90 -3.93 -22.75
N PRO A 138 3.87 -4.55 -23.94
CA PRO A 138 4.04 -5.98 -24.09
C PRO A 138 5.36 -6.41 -23.45
N SER A 139 5.33 -7.42 -22.58
CA SER A 139 6.57 -8.01 -22.09
C SER A 139 7.23 -8.78 -23.21
N ILE A 140 8.52 -8.58 -23.41
CA ILE A 140 9.30 -9.25 -24.46
C ILE A 140 10.54 -9.82 -23.80
N TYR A 141 10.70 -11.13 -23.89
CA TYR A 141 11.85 -11.84 -23.32
C TYR A 141 12.72 -12.40 -24.43
N ALA A 142 14.00 -12.53 -24.13
CA ALA A 142 15.01 -13.04 -25.03
C ALA A 142 15.83 -14.13 -24.37
N LYS A 143 16.27 -15.09 -25.19
CA LYS A 143 17.31 -16.05 -24.85
C LYS A 143 18.64 -15.58 -25.43
N PHE A 144 19.68 -15.65 -24.63
CA PHE A 144 21.04 -15.25 -24.99
C PHE A 144 21.95 -16.47 -25.15
N SER A 145 23.14 -16.27 -25.71
CA SER A 145 24.20 -17.27 -25.71
C SER A 145 24.71 -17.53 -24.28
N ASP A 146 25.15 -18.77 -24.01
CA ASP A 146 25.85 -19.06 -22.76
C ASP A 146 27.33 -18.71 -22.93
N ASP A 147 27.69 -17.53 -22.48
CA ASP A 147 29.03 -16.98 -22.67
C ASP A 147 30.00 -17.37 -21.53
N GLY A 148 29.55 -18.15 -20.53
CA GLY A 148 30.36 -18.56 -19.38
C GLY A 148 30.77 -17.44 -18.43
N VAL A 149 30.13 -16.26 -18.54
CA VAL A 149 30.45 -15.04 -17.77
C VAL A 149 29.50 -14.80 -16.59
N GLY A 150 28.61 -15.76 -16.31
CA GLY A 150 27.65 -15.69 -15.21
C GLY A 150 26.41 -14.83 -15.48
N ALA A 151 26.26 -14.27 -16.69
CA ALA A 151 25.06 -13.55 -17.11
C ALA A 151 23.85 -14.50 -17.28
N ASP A 152 22.65 -13.94 -17.14
CA ASP A 152 21.40 -14.67 -17.27
C ASP A 152 21.19 -15.18 -18.71
N LEU A 153 20.87 -16.45 -18.89
CA LEU A 153 20.53 -17.00 -20.21
C LEU A 153 19.22 -16.47 -20.79
N VAL A 154 18.34 -15.98 -19.91
CA VAL A 154 17.05 -15.38 -20.28
C VAL A 154 16.88 -14.06 -19.58
N GLY A 155 16.52 -13.05 -20.38
CA GLY A 155 16.42 -11.69 -19.92
C GLY A 155 15.18 -11.00 -20.46
N ASP A 156 14.86 -9.90 -19.79
CA ASP A 156 13.79 -9.02 -20.19
C ASP A 156 14.32 -7.95 -21.14
N ILE A 157 13.84 -7.96 -22.37
CA ILE A 157 14.19 -6.98 -23.41
C ILE A 157 13.01 -6.05 -23.74
N THR A 158 12.03 -5.97 -22.85
CA THR A 158 10.87 -5.06 -23.00
C THR A 158 11.36 -3.64 -23.21
N GLY A 159 10.81 -2.94 -24.20
CA GLY A 159 11.17 -1.55 -24.50
C GLY A 159 12.59 -1.30 -25.04
N HIS A 160 13.44 -2.32 -25.21
CA HIS A 160 14.83 -2.16 -25.68
C HIS A 160 14.92 -1.70 -27.14
N GLY A 161 13.81 -1.71 -27.89
CA GLY A 161 13.76 -1.36 -29.30
C GLY A 161 14.28 -2.44 -30.26
N TYR A 162 14.63 -3.63 -29.74
CA TYR A 162 15.11 -4.75 -30.56
C TYR A 162 14.00 -5.35 -31.42
N VAL A 163 12.79 -5.46 -30.87
CA VAL A 163 11.62 -5.98 -31.57
C VAL A 163 10.82 -4.83 -32.14
N GLY A 164 10.71 -4.76 -33.47
CA GLY A 164 9.87 -3.80 -34.15
C GLY A 164 8.40 -4.16 -33.96
N LEU A 165 7.66 -3.34 -33.22
CA LEU A 165 6.23 -3.53 -32.97
C LEU A 165 5.38 -2.71 -33.94
N ALA A 166 4.34 -3.31 -34.50
CA ALA A 166 3.36 -2.63 -35.35
C ALA A 166 1.94 -3.13 -35.09
N PRO A 167 0.93 -2.25 -34.98
CA PRO A 167 -0.46 -2.68 -34.91
C PRO A 167 -0.90 -3.28 -36.26
N ASP A 168 -1.78 -4.28 -36.20
CA ASP A 168 -2.44 -4.81 -37.39
C ASP A 168 -3.45 -3.79 -37.98
N ASP A 169 -4.10 -3.04 -37.10
CA ASP A 169 -5.09 -2.00 -37.40
C ASP A 169 -4.75 -0.69 -36.66
N PRO A 170 -4.10 0.27 -37.33
CA PRO A 170 -3.71 1.55 -36.72
C PRO A 170 -4.91 2.46 -36.39
N THR A 171 -6.13 2.09 -36.78
CA THR A 171 -7.35 2.82 -36.38
C THR A 171 -7.83 2.42 -34.98
N LYS A 172 -7.38 1.26 -34.49
CA LYS A 172 -7.74 0.74 -33.15
C LYS A 172 -6.62 0.88 -32.14
N LEU A 173 -5.37 0.79 -32.60
CA LEU A 173 -4.19 0.80 -31.75
C LEU A 173 -3.13 1.77 -32.27
N ALA A 174 -2.40 2.40 -31.36
CA ALA A 174 -1.14 3.08 -31.66
C ALA A 174 -0.03 2.53 -30.77
N ILE A 175 1.21 2.58 -31.25
CA ILE A 175 2.39 2.19 -30.48
C ILE A 175 3.33 3.40 -30.42
N ASN A 176 3.77 3.78 -29.22
CA ASN A 176 4.70 4.90 -29.06
C ASN A 176 6.16 4.44 -29.24
N GLN A 177 7.09 5.40 -29.21
CA GLN A 177 8.53 5.14 -29.38
C GLN A 177 9.16 4.21 -28.33
N HIS A 178 8.50 4.00 -27.18
CA HIS A 178 8.95 3.09 -26.12
C HIS A 178 8.28 1.71 -26.21
N GLY A 179 7.56 1.43 -27.29
CA GLY A 179 6.85 0.17 -27.50
C GLY A 179 5.61 0.00 -26.63
N ARG A 180 5.07 1.08 -26.04
CA ARG A 180 3.79 1.05 -25.30
C ARG A 180 2.63 1.19 -26.27
N VAL A 181 1.57 0.44 -26.01
CA VAL A 181 0.33 0.37 -26.80
C VAL A 181 -0.69 1.34 -26.21
N ARG A 182 -1.36 2.08 -27.08
CA ARG A 182 -2.51 2.96 -26.79
C ARG A 182 -3.74 2.41 -27.49
N GLY A 183 -4.85 2.32 -26.77
CA GLY A 183 -6.14 2.05 -27.37
C GLY A 183 -6.77 3.32 -27.96
N ILE A 184 -7.20 3.25 -29.21
CA ILE A 184 -7.88 4.34 -29.94
C ILE A 184 -9.39 4.11 -29.97
N VAL A 185 -9.83 2.85 -30.01
CA VAL A 185 -11.23 2.44 -30.01
C VAL A 185 -11.40 1.24 -29.08
N GLU A 186 -12.44 1.24 -28.24
CA GLU A 186 -12.80 0.07 -27.41
C GLU A 186 -13.02 -1.15 -28.31
N THR A 187 -12.34 -2.26 -28.01
CA THR A 187 -12.45 -3.49 -28.81
C THR A 187 -13.31 -4.53 -28.08
N LEU A 188 -14.21 -5.13 -28.84
CA LEU A 188 -14.92 -6.36 -28.45
C LEU A 188 -14.21 -7.56 -29.12
N GLU A 189 -14.81 -8.75 -29.04
CA GLU A 189 -14.30 -9.93 -29.75
C GLU A 189 -14.53 -9.82 -31.29
N PRO A 190 -13.54 -10.18 -32.14
CA PRO A 190 -12.16 -10.57 -31.78
C PRO A 190 -11.28 -9.36 -31.40
N PRO A 191 -10.25 -9.56 -30.55
CA PRO A 191 -9.31 -8.49 -30.18
C PRO A 191 -8.56 -7.95 -31.41
N ALA A 192 -8.00 -6.74 -31.29
CA ALA A 192 -7.00 -6.25 -32.25
C ALA A 192 -5.68 -7.00 -32.04
N GLU A 193 -4.69 -6.84 -32.93
CA GLU A 193 -3.40 -7.50 -32.78
C GLU A 193 -2.24 -6.52 -32.91
N ILE A 194 -1.11 -6.87 -32.30
CA ILE A 194 0.19 -6.30 -32.67
C ILE A 194 1.08 -7.41 -33.22
N SER A 195 1.94 -7.05 -34.17
CA SER A 195 3.01 -7.90 -34.67
C SER A 195 4.35 -7.40 -34.14
N GLY A 196 5.19 -8.31 -33.68
CA GLY A 196 6.58 -8.05 -33.32
C GLY A 196 7.49 -8.76 -34.30
N THR A 197 8.48 -8.06 -34.86
CA THR A 197 9.45 -8.64 -35.80
C THR A 197 10.87 -8.46 -35.30
N PHE A 198 11.61 -9.56 -35.17
CA PHE A 198 13.03 -9.59 -34.80
C PHE A 198 13.67 -10.95 -35.14
N LEU A 199 14.97 -10.97 -35.45
CA LEU A 199 15.71 -12.17 -35.87
C LEU A 199 15.03 -12.94 -37.02
N GLY A 200 14.45 -12.23 -37.99
CA GLY A 200 13.72 -12.83 -39.11
C GLY A 200 12.42 -13.55 -38.73
N GLN A 201 11.97 -13.44 -37.47
CA GLN A 201 10.72 -14.00 -36.98
C GLN A 201 9.71 -12.90 -36.75
N THR A 202 8.46 -13.15 -37.15
CA THR A 202 7.31 -12.32 -36.79
C THR A 202 6.38 -13.10 -35.87
N LYS A 203 5.99 -12.50 -34.75
CA LYS A 203 5.04 -13.07 -33.78
C LYS A 203 3.90 -12.10 -33.57
N LYS A 204 2.74 -12.62 -33.20
CA LYS A 204 1.54 -11.83 -32.94
C LYS A 204 1.18 -11.88 -31.47
N LEU A 205 0.57 -10.81 -30.97
CA LEU A 205 0.01 -10.71 -29.63
C LEU A 205 -1.38 -10.07 -29.72
N PRO A 206 -2.43 -10.75 -29.24
CA PRO A 206 -3.77 -10.16 -29.14
C PRO A 206 -3.79 -8.99 -28.16
N VAL A 207 -4.48 -7.91 -28.54
CA VAL A 207 -4.65 -6.69 -27.75
C VAL A 207 -6.13 -6.36 -27.57
N ARG A 208 -6.56 -6.25 -26.31
CA ARG A 208 -7.89 -5.74 -25.96
C ARG A 208 -7.81 -4.28 -25.53
N VAL A 209 -8.74 -3.45 -26.01
CA VAL A 209 -8.87 -2.06 -25.59
C VAL A 209 -10.10 -1.92 -24.71
N VAL A 210 -9.92 -1.45 -23.47
CA VAL A 210 -10.99 -1.24 -22.49
C VAL A 210 -11.20 0.25 -22.24
N ASP A 211 -12.45 0.72 -22.35
CA ASP A 211 -12.80 2.08 -21.93
C ASP A 211 -13.11 2.13 -20.43
N TYR A 212 -12.10 2.27 -19.58
CA TYR A 212 -12.33 2.37 -18.14
C TYR A 212 -13.26 3.54 -17.75
N GLY A 213 -13.30 4.64 -18.52
CA GLY A 213 -14.16 5.80 -18.21
C GLY A 213 -15.65 5.63 -18.56
N LYS A 214 -16.02 4.52 -19.21
CA LYS A 214 -17.40 4.25 -19.63
C LYS A 214 -18.37 4.13 -18.44
N ALA A 215 -19.54 4.74 -18.57
CA ALA A 215 -20.63 4.54 -17.62
C ALA A 215 -21.14 3.07 -17.64
N ARG A 216 -21.27 2.44 -16.47
CA ARG A 216 -21.63 1.02 -16.34
C ARG A 216 -22.69 0.80 -15.26
N GLN A 217 -23.76 0.09 -15.59
CA GLN A 217 -24.79 -0.35 -14.64
C GLN A 217 -24.37 -1.66 -13.94
N HIS A 218 -23.16 -1.69 -13.38
CA HIS A 218 -22.56 -2.91 -12.85
C HIS A 218 -22.58 -2.98 -11.32
N LEU A 219 -23.03 -1.94 -10.60
CA LEU A 219 -23.13 -1.98 -9.14
C LEU A 219 -24.35 -2.81 -8.73
N VAL A 220 -24.09 -4.07 -8.41
CA VAL A 220 -25.09 -4.99 -7.86
C VAL A 220 -25.10 -4.82 -6.34
N PRO A 221 -26.26 -4.58 -5.71
CA PRO A 221 -26.37 -4.45 -4.27
C PRO A 221 -26.10 -5.80 -3.60
N VAL A 222 -25.37 -5.74 -2.49
CA VAL A 222 -25.29 -6.81 -1.50
C VAL A 222 -26.17 -6.43 -0.30
N GLN A 223 -26.05 -5.17 0.16
CA GLN A 223 -26.86 -4.58 1.22
C GLN A 223 -26.94 -3.06 0.98
N THR A 224 -28.13 -2.50 0.76
CA THR A 224 -28.27 -1.08 0.38
C THR A 224 -29.47 -0.42 1.07
N PRO A 225 -29.32 0.02 2.33
CA PRO A 225 -30.40 0.66 3.07
C PRO A 225 -30.88 1.98 2.45
N ASP A 226 -30.03 2.74 1.76
CA ASP A 226 -30.43 4.01 1.12
C ASP A 226 -29.56 4.36 -0.11
N VAL A 227 -29.98 3.86 -1.27
CA VAL A 227 -29.35 4.18 -2.57
C VAL A 227 -29.57 5.64 -3.01
N PRO A 228 -30.79 6.23 -2.87
CA PRO A 228 -30.99 7.66 -3.19
C PRO A 228 -30.08 8.60 -2.40
N GLY A 229 -29.78 8.28 -1.14
CA GLY A 229 -28.88 9.03 -0.25
C GLY A 229 -27.41 8.65 -0.34
N ALA A 230 -26.96 7.89 -1.35
CA ALA A 230 -25.61 7.33 -1.40
C ALA A 230 -24.47 8.35 -1.18
N ASN A 231 -24.64 9.61 -1.60
CA ASN A 231 -23.63 10.66 -1.39
C ASN A 231 -23.42 11.04 0.09
N ASP A 232 -24.42 10.79 0.94
CA ASP A 232 -24.37 11.03 2.38
C ASP A 232 -23.98 9.77 3.18
N MET A 233 -23.92 8.61 2.52
CA MET A 233 -23.57 7.32 3.14
C MET A 233 -22.10 6.95 2.97
N ALA A 234 -21.65 5.97 3.76
CA ALA A 234 -20.45 5.22 3.47
C ALA A 234 -20.79 4.10 2.48
N ASN A 235 -20.21 4.11 1.28
CA ASN A 235 -20.44 3.09 0.26
C ASN A 235 -19.21 2.18 0.18
N ILE A 236 -19.40 0.88 0.34
CA ILE A 236 -18.37 -0.13 0.11
C ILE A 236 -18.59 -0.74 -1.27
N VAL A 237 -17.52 -0.95 -2.04
CA VAL A 237 -17.59 -1.72 -3.29
C VAL A 237 -16.52 -2.79 -3.34
N PHE A 238 -16.92 -4.01 -3.72
CA PHE A 238 -16.02 -5.10 -4.04
C PHE A 238 -15.83 -5.21 -5.56
N ILE A 239 -14.59 -5.30 -6.01
CA ILE A 239 -14.23 -5.50 -7.43
C ILE A 239 -13.30 -6.71 -7.59
N PRO A 240 -13.38 -7.47 -8.69
CA PRO A 240 -12.49 -8.59 -8.95
C PRO A 240 -11.23 -8.16 -9.72
N GLU A 241 -10.15 -8.91 -9.54
CA GLU A 241 -8.96 -8.90 -10.39
C GLU A 241 -8.51 -10.34 -10.66
N GLY A 242 -8.15 -10.67 -11.90
CA GLY A 242 -7.76 -12.03 -12.28
C GLY A 242 -8.89 -13.06 -12.34
N PHE A 243 -10.17 -12.67 -12.22
CA PHE A 243 -11.31 -13.56 -12.43
C PHE A 243 -11.71 -13.55 -13.92
N LYS A 244 -11.88 -14.69 -14.57
CA LYS A 244 -12.29 -14.75 -15.99
C LYS A 244 -13.80 -14.59 -16.14
N SER A 245 -14.28 -14.48 -17.37
CA SER A 245 -15.71 -14.35 -17.71
C SER A 245 -16.55 -15.63 -17.51
N THR A 246 -16.02 -16.62 -16.79
CA THR A 246 -16.72 -17.89 -16.56
C THR A 246 -17.75 -17.74 -15.44
N LYS A 247 -18.84 -18.52 -15.52
CA LYS A 247 -19.85 -18.57 -14.46
C LYS A 247 -19.27 -19.02 -13.12
N ALA A 248 -18.33 -19.97 -13.13
CA ALA A 248 -17.67 -20.45 -11.93
C ALA A 248 -16.88 -19.34 -11.22
N ASP A 249 -16.17 -18.49 -11.96
CA ASP A 249 -15.42 -17.37 -11.38
C ASP A 249 -16.36 -16.28 -10.85
N SER A 250 -17.42 -15.95 -11.59
CA SER A 250 -18.41 -14.98 -11.09
C SER A 250 -19.10 -15.46 -9.83
N ASP A 251 -19.39 -16.77 -9.72
CA ASP A 251 -20.01 -17.38 -8.55
C ASP A 251 -19.07 -17.45 -7.36
N LEU A 252 -17.78 -17.75 -7.61
CA LEU A 252 -16.76 -17.73 -6.59
C LEU A 252 -16.59 -16.32 -6.03
N PHE A 253 -16.44 -15.31 -6.90
CA PHE A 253 -16.36 -13.91 -6.47
C PHE A 253 -17.58 -13.50 -5.64
N ASP A 254 -18.80 -13.84 -6.09
CA ASP A 254 -20.02 -13.56 -5.36
C ASP A 254 -20.05 -14.23 -3.97
N SER A 255 -19.65 -15.50 -3.90
CA SER A 255 -19.60 -16.24 -2.65
C SER A 255 -18.62 -15.61 -1.64
N ILE A 256 -17.47 -15.12 -2.13
CA ILE A 256 -16.46 -14.44 -1.32
C ILE A 256 -17.01 -13.12 -0.80
N VAL A 257 -17.61 -12.30 -1.67
CA VAL A 257 -18.19 -11.01 -1.26
C VAL A 257 -19.30 -11.22 -0.25
N THR A 258 -20.20 -12.17 -0.49
CA THR A 258 -21.30 -12.49 0.43
C THR A 258 -20.77 -12.94 1.79
N ALA A 259 -19.76 -13.82 1.81
CA ALA A 259 -19.13 -14.26 3.06
C ALA A 259 -18.39 -13.11 3.75
N ALA A 260 -17.69 -12.26 3.00
CA ALA A 260 -16.96 -11.13 3.56
C ALA A 260 -17.88 -10.11 4.21
N VAL A 261 -18.98 -9.74 3.55
CA VAL A 261 -19.99 -8.84 4.12
C VAL A 261 -20.58 -9.45 5.39
N ARG A 262 -20.95 -10.72 5.36
CA ARG A 262 -21.45 -11.43 6.54
C ARG A 262 -20.43 -11.41 7.69
N GLU A 263 -19.16 -11.72 7.43
CA GLU A 263 -18.14 -11.75 8.48
C GLU A 263 -17.89 -10.33 9.05
N ILE A 264 -17.81 -9.30 8.21
CA ILE A 264 -17.60 -7.90 8.67
C ILE A 264 -18.79 -7.38 9.50
N PHE A 265 -20.02 -7.67 9.07
CA PHE A 265 -21.23 -7.09 9.65
C PHE A 265 -21.98 -7.99 10.65
N ASP A 266 -21.62 -9.27 10.80
CA ASP A 266 -22.24 -10.16 11.81
C ASP A 266 -21.31 -10.46 13.01
N LYS A 267 -19.99 -10.33 12.86
CA LYS A 267 -19.04 -10.81 13.89
C LYS A 267 -18.59 -9.71 14.85
N PRO A 268 -18.53 -9.99 16.16
CA PRO A 268 -18.02 -9.06 17.16
C PRO A 268 -16.61 -8.52 16.85
N ARG A 269 -15.74 -9.34 16.26
CA ARG A 269 -14.35 -8.98 15.98
C ARG A 269 -14.15 -7.82 14.99
N HIS A 270 -15.19 -7.45 14.25
CA HIS A 270 -15.19 -6.37 13.26
C HIS A 270 -16.03 -5.17 13.72
N GLN A 271 -16.46 -5.14 14.99
CA GLN A 271 -17.15 -3.98 15.54
C GLN A 271 -16.27 -2.72 15.40
N PRO A 272 -16.83 -1.59 14.93
CA PRO A 272 -18.25 -1.25 15.00
C PRO A 272 -19.05 -1.46 13.71
N TYR A 273 -18.52 -2.14 12.68
CA TYR A 273 -19.20 -2.24 11.38
C TYR A 273 -20.62 -2.83 11.49
N ALA A 274 -20.75 -3.96 12.19
CA ALA A 274 -22.03 -4.60 12.48
C ALA A 274 -23.06 -3.65 13.14
N MET A 275 -22.62 -2.90 14.16
CA MET A 275 -23.48 -1.90 14.81
C MET A 275 -23.96 -0.80 13.85
N LEU A 276 -23.15 -0.50 12.83
CA LEU A 276 -23.38 0.57 11.86
C LEU A 276 -23.97 0.08 10.54
N GLU A 277 -24.44 -1.18 10.46
CA GLU A 277 -24.86 -1.83 9.21
C GLU A 277 -25.87 -1.00 8.37
N GLY A 278 -26.78 -0.27 9.04
CA GLY A 278 -27.79 0.57 8.39
C GLY A 278 -27.24 1.87 7.80
N SER A 279 -25.98 2.20 8.06
CA SER A 279 -25.30 3.41 7.62
C SER A 279 -24.30 3.14 6.47
N PHE A 280 -24.24 1.89 5.98
CA PHE A 280 -23.45 1.49 4.82
C PHE A 280 -24.32 1.02 3.66
N ASN A 281 -24.01 1.46 2.44
CA ASN A 281 -24.38 0.73 1.24
C ASN A 281 -23.20 -0.16 0.83
N ILE A 282 -23.48 -1.38 0.38
CA ILE A 282 -22.49 -2.36 -0.02
C ILE A 282 -22.85 -2.90 -1.38
N PHE A 283 -21.89 -2.82 -2.30
CA PHE A 283 -22.02 -3.21 -3.69
C PHE A 283 -20.93 -4.20 -4.08
N LYS A 284 -21.19 -4.93 -5.17
CA LYS A 284 -20.17 -5.65 -5.95
C LYS A 284 -20.26 -5.20 -7.40
N ALA A 285 -19.13 -5.11 -8.08
CA ALA A 285 -19.06 -4.82 -9.52
C ALA A 285 -18.11 -5.80 -10.19
N PHE A 286 -18.67 -6.75 -10.94
CA PHE A 286 -17.88 -7.76 -11.63
C PHE A 286 -17.43 -7.24 -13.02
N ILE A 287 -16.13 -7.32 -13.28
CA ILE A 287 -15.54 -7.12 -14.61
C ILE A 287 -14.47 -8.21 -14.83
N PRO A 288 -14.57 -9.00 -15.92
CA PRO A 288 -13.68 -10.14 -16.10
C PRO A 288 -12.30 -9.75 -16.67
N SER A 289 -11.28 -10.47 -16.22
CA SER A 289 -9.93 -10.56 -16.79
C SER A 289 -9.87 -11.55 -17.96
N GLN A 290 -8.81 -11.49 -18.78
CA GLN A 290 -8.57 -12.49 -19.83
C GLN A 290 -7.96 -13.77 -19.24
N GLU A 291 -7.08 -13.58 -18.27
CA GLU A 291 -6.37 -14.65 -17.58
C GLU A 291 -6.70 -14.72 -16.09
N HIS A 292 -6.47 -15.90 -15.51
CA HIS A 292 -6.40 -16.08 -14.06
C HIS A 292 -5.02 -15.66 -13.54
N LEU A 293 -4.96 -15.36 -12.24
CA LEU A 293 -3.74 -14.96 -11.52
C LEU A 293 -3.28 -13.55 -11.87
N VAL A 294 -2.60 -12.88 -10.93
CA VAL A 294 -1.91 -11.62 -11.20
C VAL A 294 -0.51 -11.89 -11.75
N THR A 295 0.12 -10.86 -12.31
CA THR A 295 1.53 -10.95 -12.72
C THR A 295 2.41 -11.13 -11.49
N CYS A 296 3.38 -12.05 -11.51
CA CYS A 296 4.44 -12.06 -10.49
C CYS A 296 5.63 -11.26 -11.01
N GLY A 297 6.03 -10.20 -10.30
CA GLY A 297 7.19 -9.38 -10.67
C GLY A 297 8.52 -10.09 -10.39
N PHE A 298 8.58 -10.91 -9.34
CA PHE A 298 9.78 -11.64 -8.95
C PHE A 298 10.05 -12.84 -9.85
N ARG A 299 11.32 -13.28 -9.88
CA ARG A 299 11.71 -14.56 -10.49
C ARG A 299 11.47 -15.71 -9.51
N VAL A 300 11.45 -16.95 -10.01
CA VAL A 300 11.28 -18.14 -9.16
C VAL A 300 12.36 -19.18 -9.42
N THR A 301 12.74 -19.92 -8.37
CA THR A 301 13.77 -20.96 -8.40
C THR A 301 13.42 -22.15 -9.29
N ASP A 302 14.44 -22.84 -9.77
CA ASP A 302 14.31 -23.93 -10.75
C ASP A 302 14.20 -25.33 -10.14
N GLU A 303 14.57 -25.50 -8.88
CA GLU A 303 14.77 -26.82 -8.25
C GLU A 303 13.49 -27.65 -8.20
N ASN A 304 12.34 -27.00 -7.94
CA ASN A 304 11.05 -27.64 -7.88
C ASN A 304 9.96 -26.70 -8.42
N LEU A 305 9.55 -26.90 -9.67
CA LEU A 305 8.53 -26.06 -10.29
C LEU A 305 7.13 -26.24 -9.68
N ASP A 306 6.84 -27.34 -8.99
CA ASP A 306 5.57 -27.51 -8.25
C ASP A 306 5.53 -26.67 -6.96
N LYS A 307 6.69 -26.24 -6.46
CA LYS A 307 6.86 -25.43 -5.26
C LYS A 307 7.95 -24.37 -5.47
N ALA A 308 7.86 -23.65 -6.58
CA ALA A 308 8.86 -22.67 -6.96
C ALA A 308 8.85 -21.51 -5.96
N ILE A 309 10.03 -21.12 -5.50
CA ILE A 309 10.22 -20.12 -4.44
C ILE A 309 10.56 -18.77 -5.10
N PRO A 310 9.98 -17.65 -4.63
CA PRO A 310 10.40 -16.31 -5.06
C PRO A 310 11.91 -16.05 -4.89
N ILE A 311 12.47 -15.25 -5.79
CA ILE A 311 13.87 -14.79 -5.77
C ILE A 311 13.88 -13.27 -5.57
N PRO A 312 14.44 -12.77 -4.45
CA PRO A 312 14.92 -13.52 -3.29
C PRO A 312 13.75 -14.08 -2.46
N PHE A 313 14.03 -15.11 -1.67
CA PHE A 313 13.07 -15.66 -0.73
C PHE A 313 13.05 -14.81 0.53
N ASN A 314 11.88 -14.32 0.92
CA ASN A 314 11.70 -13.59 2.17
C ASN A 314 11.54 -14.59 3.34
N GLY A 315 12.66 -15.09 3.85
CA GLY A 315 12.67 -15.98 5.02
C GLY A 315 14.04 -16.54 5.40
N GLN A 316 14.08 -17.24 6.54
CA GLN A 316 15.30 -17.85 7.06
C GLN A 316 15.76 -19.02 6.16
N ALA A 317 17.01 -18.95 5.73
CA ALA A 317 17.63 -19.97 4.88
C ALA A 317 18.84 -20.67 5.53
N GLY A 318 19.43 -20.06 6.56
CA GLY A 318 20.49 -20.68 7.36
C GLY A 318 19.98 -21.63 8.43
N SER A 319 20.93 -22.34 9.03
CA SER A 319 20.74 -23.29 10.13
C SER A 319 20.60 -22.62 11.50
N SER A 320 21.21 -21.44 11.69
CA SER A 320 21.17 -20.66 12.93
C SER A 320 20.09 -19.58 12.88
N LYS A 321 19.47 -19.28 14.03
CA LYS A 321 18.54 -18.16 14.19
C LYS A 321 19.18 -16.79 13.96
N ASN A 322 20.51 -16.71 14.08
CA ASN A 322 21.27 -15.47 13.87
C ASN A 322 21.78 -15.34 12.43
N SER A 323 21.60 -16.35 11.58
CA SER A 323 22.01 -16.29 10.18
C SER A 323 21.22 -15.21 9.45
N TYR A 324 21.79 -14.63 8.39
CA TYR A 324 21.02 -13.78 7.50
C TYR A 324 19.81 -14.53 6.93
N THR A 325 18.70 -13.81 6.73
CA THR A 325 17.66 -14.27 5.80
C THR A 325 18.22 -14.32 4.38
N MET A 326 17.56 -15.04 3.48
CA MET A 326 18.03 -15.09 2.08
C MET A 326 18.00 -13.70 1.43
N GLN A 327 16.96 -12.92 1.66
CA GLN A 327 16.85 -11.54 1.17
C GLN A 327 17.95 -10.63 1.73
N GLU A 328 18.22 -10.68 3.04
CA GLU A 328 19.32 -9.92 3.66
C GLU A 328 20.68 -10.27 3.05
N LEU A 329 20.94 -11.56 2.81
CA LEU A 329 22.19 -11.98 2.18
C LEU A 329 22.27 -11.47 0.74
N VAL A 330 21.22 -11.65 -0.07
CA VAL A 330 21.18 -11.22 -1.47
C VAL A 330 21.37 -9.70 -1.60
N ALA A 331 20.76 -8.90 -0.72
CA ALA A 331 20.98 -7.45 -0.70
C ALA A 331 22.45 -7.05 -0.44
N LYS A 332 23.21 -7.91 0.25
CA LYS A 332 24.63 -7.67 0.56
C LYS A 332 25.60 -8.22 -0.48
N VAL A 333 25.36 -9.44 -0.98
CA VAL A 333 26.32 -10.19 -1.81
C VAL A 333 25.84 -10.39 -3.25
N GLY A 334 24.63 -9.96 -3.57
CA GLY A 334 23.97 -10.17 -4.86
C GLY A 334 23.41 -11.58 -5.03
N LEU A 335 22.89 -11.84 -6.24
CA LEU A 335 22.45 -13.17 -6.67
C LEU A 335 23.65 -14.04 -7.10
N PRO A 336 23.53 -15.37 -7.05
CA PRO A 336 24.53 -16.27 -7.61
C PRO A 336 24.69 -16.05 -9.12
N MET A 337 25.88 -16.29 -9.64
CA MET A 337 26.11 -16.33 -11.09
C MET A 337 25.32 -17.50 -11.70
N TYR A 338 24.94 -17.38 -12.97
CA TYR A 338 24.44 -18.54 -13.70
C TYR A 338 25.47 -19.69 -13.63
N GLY A 339 25.02 -20.86 -13.16
CA GLY A 339 25.88 -22.04 -13.00
C GLY A 339 26.91 -21.92 -11.86
N GLU A 340 26.71 -21.07 -10.86
CA GLU A 340 27.62 -20.84 -9.72
C GLU A 340 28.31 -22.11 -9.17
N GLN A 341 29.62 -22.25 -9.41
CA GLN A 341 30.45 -23.38 -8.94
C GLN A 341 31.58 -22.97 -7.99
N ARG A 342 31.69 -21.69 -7.59
CA ARG A 342 32.82 -21.26 -6.76
C ARG A 342 32.81 -22.02 -5.42
N PRO A 343 33.94 -22.61 -5.00
CA PRO A 343 33.97 -23.52 -3.85
C PRO A 343 33.84 -22.78 -2.51
N ASP A 344 34.32 -21.53 -2.41
CA ASP A 344 34.27 -20.72 -1.19
C ASP A 344 33.84 -19.27 -1.46
N PRO A 345 32.52 -19.03 -1.68
CA PRO A 345 31.99 -17.67 -1.87
C PRO A 345 32.22 -16.76 -0.66
N LEU A 346 32.27 -17.33 0.56
CA LEU A 346 32.41 -16.55 1.79
C LEU A 346 33.77 -15.84 1.86
N THR A 347 34.85 -16.51 1.46
CA THR A 347 36.17 -15.87 1.36
C THR A 347 36.20 -14.76 0.31
N ILE A 348 35.47 -14.92 -0.80
CA ILE A 348 35.34 -13.88 -1.82
C ILE A 348 34.61 -12.66 -1.25
N TRP A 349 33.46 -12.85 -0.61
CA TRP A 349 32.64 -11.77 -0.05
C TRP A 349 33.38 -10.96 1.02
N LYS A 350 34.21 -11.61 1.85
CA LYS A 350 35.09 -10.92 2.82
C LYS A 350 36.04 -9.92 2.16
N GLY A 351 36.46 -10.17 0.92
CA GLY A 351 37.38 -9.31 0.17
C GLY A 351 36.71 -8.23 -0.69
N GLN A 352 35.38 -8.14 -0.72
CA GLN A 352 34.66 -7.31 -1.69
C GLN A 352 34.32 -5.88 -1.21
N SER A 353 34.75 -5.50 0.00
CA SER A 353 34.40 -4.22 0.64
C SER A 353 32.90 -4.03 0.88
N LEU A 354 32.17 -5.13 1.13
CA LEU A 354 30.73 -5.10 1.40
C LEU A 354 30.45 -4.38 2.73
N LYS A 355 29.59 -3.36 2.70
CA LYS A 355 29.23 -2.56 3.87
C LYS A 355 28.42 -3.40 4.87
N ASP A 356 28.81 -3.35 6.15
CA ASP A 356 28.13 -4.02 7.26
C ASP A 356 27.87 -5.52 7.03
N PHE A 357 28.77 -6.20 6.31
CA PHE A 357 28.71 -7.64 6.09
C PHE A 357 29.41 -8.37 7.22
N ASP A 358 28.66 -9.21 7.94
CA ASP A 358 29.15 -10.05 9.02
C ASP A 358 29.25 -11.51 8.54
N PRO A 359 30.47 -12.02 8.28
CA PRO A 359 30.65 -13.39 7.82
C PRO A 359 30.23 -14.44 8.86
N SER A 360 30.09 -14.09 10.14
CA SER A 360 29.65 -15.02 11.18
C SER A 360 28.16 -15.35 11.09
N ARG A 361 27.38 -14.53 10.38
CA ARG A 361 25.95 -14.75 10.08
C ARG A 361 25.74 -15.58 8.80
N VAL A 362 26.81 -16.11 8.21
CA VAL A 362 26.75 -16.95 7.01
C VAL A 362 27.22 -18.36 7.34
N ASP A 363 26.29 -19.31 7.33
CA ASP A 363 26.58 -20.72 7.49
C ASP A 363 26.55 -21.48 6.14
N THR A 364 27.05 -22.72 6.15
CA THR A 364 27.11 -23.56 4.95
C THR A 364 25.74 -23.82 4.34
N GLN A 365 24.69 -23.97 5.16
CA GLN A 365 23.34 -24.20 4.65
C GLN A 365 22.82 -22.98 3.88
N LEU A 366 23.08 -21.77 4.39
CA LEU A 366 22.73 -20.53 3.73
C LEU A 366 23.45 -20.39 2.38
N ILE A 367 24.75 -20.70 2.31
CA ILE A 367 25.53 -20.67 1.06
C ILE A 367 24.97 -21.66 0.03
N GLU A 368 24.70 -22.90 0.44
CA GLU A 368 24.18 -23.93 -0.48
C GLU A 368 22.78 -23.61 -0.99
N ARG A 369 21.94 -22.93 -0.18
CA ARG A 369 20.66 -22.40 -0.66
C ARG A 369 20.85 -21.20 -1.58
N TRP A 370 21.77 -20.29 -1.26
CA TRP A 370 22.06 -19.12 -2.10
C TRP A 370 22.54 -19.52 -3.49
N LYS A 371 23.40 -20.55 -3.60
CA LYS A 371 23.84 -21.11 -4.90
C LYS A 371 22.70 -21.62 -5.77
N LYS A 372 21.56 -22.01 -5.18
CA LYS A 372 20.35 -22.47 -5.88
C LYS A 372 19.35 -21.36 -6.14
N HIS A 373 19.63 -20.13 -5.68
CA HIS A 373 18.73 -18.98 -5.78
C HIS A 373 18.85 -18.26 -7.13
N TYR A 374 18.80 -19.02 -8.21
CA TYR A 374 18.84 -18.54 -9.61
C TYR A 374 17.64 -19.05 -10.39
N ALA A 375 17.40 -18.43 -11.56
CA ALA A 375 16.35 -18.84 -12.48
C ALA A 375 16.86 -18.92 -13.93
N THR A 376 16.61 -20.04 -14.61
CA THR A 376 16.88 -20.21 -16.06
C THR A 376 15.76 -19.68 -16.97
N GLY A 377 14.65 -19.21 -16.38
CA GLY A 377 13.52 -18.68 -17.13
C GLY A 377 12.77 -17.58 -16.37
N ILE A 378 11.85 -16.93 -17.05
CA ILE A 378 11.03 -15.82 -16.54
C ILE A 378 9.56 -16.23 -16.62
N LEU A 379 8.77 -15.88 -15.59
CA LEU A 379 7.33 -16.11 -15.56
C LEU A 379 6.64 -15.17 -16.56
N HIS A 380 5.69 -15.69 -17.34
CA HIS A 380 4.81 -14.90 -18.19
C HIS A 380 4.01 -13.92 -17.33
N ALA A 381 3.90 -12.69 -17.82
CA ALA A 381 3.01 -11.68 -17.29
C ALA A 381 1.56 -11.99 -17.67
N ARG A 382 0.62 -11.64 -16.80
CA ARG A 382 -0.80 -11.94 -16.93
C ARG A 382 -1.59 -10.79 -17.52
N ASP A 383 -2.56 -11.13 -18.35
CA ASP A 383 -3.54 -10.21 -18.89
C ASP A 383 -4.79 -10.13 -18.02
N THR A 384 -4.64 -9.41 -16.92
CA THR A 384 -5.74 -9.10 -16.01
C THR A 384 -6.37 -7.75 -16.32
N VAL A 385 -7.60 -7.56 -15.85
CA VAL A 385 -8.42 -6.39 -16.20
C VAL A 385 -7.87 -5.09 -15.63
N PHE A 386 -7.28 -5.08 -14.44
CA PHE A 386 -6.63 -3.89 -13.88
C PHE A 386 -5.11 -3.94 -13.96
N GLY A 387 -4.52 -5.04 -14.46
CA GLY A 387 -3.09 -5.17 -14.63
C GLY A 387 -2.33 -5.05 -13.32
N MET A 388 -2.70 -5.84 -12.32
CA MET A 388 -2.00 -5.91 -11.05
C MET A 388 -0.78 -6.84 -11.12
N GLN A 389 0.23 -6.54 -10.31
CA GLN A 389 1.38 -7.41 -10.08
C GLN A 389 1.63 -7.66 -8.58
N LEU A 390 2.19 -8.82 -8.28
CA LEU A 390 2.66 -9.24 -6.97
C LEU A 390 4.18 -9.11 -6.89
N GLY A 391 4.67 -8.39 -5.87
CA GLY A 391 6.05 -7.97 -5.76
C GLY A 391 6.44 -6.97 -6.85
N SER A 392 7.73 -6.95 -7.19
CA SER A 392 8.28 -6.11 -8.26
C SER A 392 9.29 -6.88 -9.10
N ARG A 393 9.54 -6.40 -10.32
CA ARG A 393 10.64 -6.91 -11.14
C ARG A 393 11.95 -6.29 -10.66
N PRO A 394 13.10 -6.97 -10.83
CA PRO A 394 14.42 -6.33 -10.71
C PRO A 394 14.52 -5.04 -11.55
N ALA A 395 13.80 -5.04 -12.69
CA ALA A 395 13.68 -3.93 -13.62
C ALA A 395 12.91 -2.71 -13.06
N ASP A 396 12.01 -2.89 -12.10
CA ASP A 396 11.09 -1.86 -11.60
C ASP A 396 11.67 -1.10 -10.38
N ARG A 397 12.99 -0.88 -10.37
CA ARG A 397 13.72 -0.31 -9.21
C ARG A 397 13.27 1.14 -8.96
N PRO A 398 12.80 1.47 -7.73
CA PRO A 398 12.53 2.87 -7.39
C PRO A 398 13.84 3.66 -7.29
N TYR A 399 13.77 4.96 -7.52
CA TYR A 399 14.91 5.85 -7.33
C TYR A 399 15.24 6.03 -5.85
N GLY A 400 16.50 6.37 -5.58
CA GLY A 400 16.94 6.82 -4.28
C GLY A 400 17.15 8.33 -4.27
N SER A 401 16.80 8.96 -3.16
CA SER A 401 17.20 10.31 -2.78
C SER A 401 18.00 10.22 -1.47
N ASP A 402 18.81 11.23 -1.18
CA ASP A 402 19.54 11.32 0.08
C ASP A 402 18.80 12.26 1.04
N PRO A 403 17.91 11.74 1.92
CA PRO A 403 17.13 12.59 2.82
C PRO A 403 17.98 13.22 3.95
N ASP A 404 19.17 12.67 4.23
CA ASP A 404 19.99 13.05 5.40
C ASP A 404 21.19 13.95 5.04
N GLY A 405 21.28 14.45 3.81
CA GLY A 405 22.35 15.35 3.38
C GLY A 405 23.72 14.66 3.22
N THR A 406 23.75 13.35 3.00
CA THR A 406 24.99 12.65 2.62
C THR A 406 25.35 13.02 1.18
N PRO A 407 26.64 13.20 0.84
CA PRO A 407 27.03 13.52 -0.53
C PRO A 407 26.65 12.38 -1.49
N PRO A 408 26.31 12.69 -2.76
CA PRO A 408 26.19 11.66 -3.80
C PRO A 408 27.39 10.71 -3.75
N VAL A 409 27.14 9.40 -3.74
CA VAL A 409 28.21 8.41 -3.68
C VAL A 409 28.92 8.39 -5.03
N VAL A 410 30.09 9.03 -5.12
CA VAL A 410 30.89 9.11 -6.35
C VAL A 410 31.76 7.86 -6.49
N LYS A 411 31.92 7.37 -7.72
CA LYS A 411 32.84 6.28 -8.03
C LYS A 411 34.28 6.63 -7.60
N PRO A 412 34.96 5.79 -6.82
CA PRO A 412 36.36 6.02 -6.46
C PRO A 412 37.29 5.88 -7.68
N VAL A 413 38.45 6.52 -7.63
CA VAL A 413 39.44 6.50 -8.72
C VAL A 413 40.03 5.09 -8.92
N THR A 414 40.26 4.37 -7.82
CA THR A 414 40.86 3.03 -7.82
C THR A 414 39.92 2.01 -7.16
N ASP A 415 40.00 0.75 -7.59
CA ASP A 415 39.30 -0.38 -6.97
C ASP A 415 40.12 -0.94 -5.79
N GLU A 416 40.59 -0.07 -4.89
CA GLU A 416 41.34 -0.45 -3.69
C GLU A 416 40.47 -0.33 -2.43
N PRO A 417 40.56 -1.30 -1.48
CA PRO A 417 39.79 -1.27 -0.25
C PRO A 417 39.88 0.07 0.48
N SER A 418 38.75 0.77 0.59
CA SER A 418 38.62 2.07 1.23
C SER A 418 37.18 2.29 1.69
N ALA A 419 36.96 3.24 2.61
CA ALA A 419 35.61 3.60 3.03
C ALA A 419 34.75 4.11 1.87
N LEU A 420 35.35 4.87 0.94
CA LEU A 420 34.67 5.37 -0.26
C LEU A 420 34.25 4.22 -1.19
N LEU A 421 35.14 3.26 -1.42
CA LEU A 421 34.81 2.07 -2.22
C LEU A 421 33.71 1.25 -1.56
N SER A 422 33.75 1.07 -0.23
CA SER A 422 32.70 0.34 0.48
C SER A 422 31.34 1.01 0.36
N ALA A 423 31.28 2.35 0.46
CA ALA A 423 30.05 3.11 0.24
C ALA A 423 29.55 3.00 -1.23
N TYR A 424 30.47 3.09 -2.20
CA TYR A 424 30.13 2.93 -3.63
C TYR A 424 29.63 1.54 -3.98
N VAL A 425 30.28 0.49 -3.44
CA VAL A 425 29.83 -0.90 -3.59
C VAL A 425 28.45 -1.06 -2.95
N ALA A 426 28.24 -0.58 -1.72
CA ALA A 426 26.93 -0.64 -1.09
C ALA A 426 25.85 -0.01 -1.98
N ARG A 427 26.13 1.17 -2.53
CA ARG A 427 25.24 1.85 -3.50
C ARG A 427 24.93 0.96 -4.70
N MET A 428 25.91 0.39 -5.39
CA MET A 428 25.65 -0.48 -6.55
C MET A 428 24.78 -1.70 -6.18
N TYR A 429 25.01 -2.30 -5.01
CA TYR A 429 24.29 -3.49 -4.56
C TYR A 429 22.86 -3.22 -4.09
N GLU A 430 22.47 -1.96 -3.92
CA GLU A 430 21.06 -1.59 -3.75
C GLU A 430 20.17 -2.06 -4.92
N PHE A 431 20.73 -2.45 -6.07
CA PHE A 431 19.99 -3.14 -7.13
C PHE A 431 19.35 -4.45 -6.66
N TYR A 432 20.02 -5.16 -5.74
CA TYR A 432 19.55 -6.42 -5.15
C TYR A 432 18.73 -6.23 -3.88
N ASP A 433 18.39 -4.99 -3.53
CA ASP A 433 17.44 -4.67 -2.47
C ASP A 433 16.02 -4.72 -3.05
N PHE A 434 15.49 -5.94 -3.12
CA PHE A 434 14.15 -6.20 -3.66
C PHE A 434 13.07 -5.81 -2.67
N THR A 435 11.97 -5.22 -3.17
CA THR A 435 10.76 -4.99 -2.38
C THR A 435 10.16 -6.33 -1.93
N ASP A 436 9.29 -6.29 -0.91
CA ASP A 436 8.59 -7.50 -0.47
C ASP A 436 7.82 -8.13 -1.64
N THR A 437 8.07 -9.43 -1.84
CA THR A 437 7.44 -10.29 -2.84
C THR A 437 5.91 -10.41 -2.69
N ARG A 438 5.33 -9.94 -1.59
CA ARG A 438 3.89 -10.04 -1.27
C ARG A 438 3.09 -8.77 -1.55
N ILE A 439 3.74 -7.67 -1.93
CA ILE A 439 3.04 -6.40 -2.16
C ILE A 439 2.27 -6.47 -3.48
N LEU A 440 0.96 -6.17 -3.47
CA LEU A 440 0.16 -6.00 -4.69
C LEU A 440 0.23 -4.56 -5.18
N THR A 441 0.68 -4.34 -6.42
CA THR A 441 0.74 -3.00 -7.01
C THR A 441 0.15 -2.96 -8.43
N PRO A 442 -0.32 -1.81 -8.92
CA PRO A 442 -0.58 -1.63 -10.34
C PRO A 442 0.73 -1.82 -11.11
N ASP A 443 0.75 -2.75 -12.06
CA ASP A 443 1.93 -3.07 -12.84
C ASP A 443 2.35 -1.86 -13.69
N PRO A 444 3.57 -1.30 -13.50
CA PRO A 444 4.05 -0.16 -14.28
C PRO A 444 4.06 -0.39 -15.79
N ARG A 445 3.99 -1.64 -16.27
CA ARG A 445 3.88 -1.99 -17.69
C ARG A 445 2.44 -2.06 -18.18
N ARG A 446 1.43 -2.04 -17.30
CA ARG A 446 0.01 -2.09 -17.67
C ARG A 446 -0.67 -0.73 -17.61
N HIS A 447 -0.03 0.25 -16.98
CA HIS A 447 -0.54 1.60 -16.80
C HIS A 447 0.39 2.63 -17.43
N ALA A 448 -0.15 3.68 -18.03
CA ALA A 448 0.65 4.78 -18.57
C ALA A 448 1.51 5.43 -17.46
N LEU A 449 2.75 5.81 -17.77
CA LEU A 449 3.67 6.44 -16.81
C LEU A 449 3.14 7.79 -16.33
N GLU A 450 2.40 8.47 -17.20
CA GLU A 450 1.68 9.71 -16.97
C GLU A 450 0.46 9.51 -16.06
N ARG A 451 0.03 8.28 -15.80
CA ARG A 451 -1.11 7.93 -14.94
C ARG A 451 -0.70 7.03 -13.76
N HIS A 452 0.54 6.57 -13.69
CA HIS A 452 1.05 5.69 -12.65
C HIS A 452 1.89 6.50 -11.66
N GLY A 453 1.38 6.66 -10.43
CA GLY A 453 1.98 7.52 -9.40
C GLY A 453 2.47 6.78 -8.16
N GLY A 454 2.66 5.46 -8.23
CA GLY A 454 2.89 4.64 -7.04
C GLY A 454 1.68 4.70 -6.09
N ASN A 455 1.90 5.15 -4.84
CA ASN A 455 0.85 5.23 -3.81
C ASN A 455 0.21 6.63 -3.69
N ARG A 456 0.46 7.57 -4.60
CA ARG A 456 -0.25 8.85 -4.60
C ARG A 456 -1.68 8.67 -5.14
N PRO A 457 -2.71 9.32 -4.58
CA PRO A 457 -4.04 9.33 -5.19
C PRO A 457 -3.99 9.87 -6.61
N ASN A 458 -4.49 9.09 -7.58
CA ASN A 458 -4.61 9.54 -8.96
C ASN A 458 -6.01 9.24 -9.53
N PRO A 459 -6.92 10.24 -9.60
CA PRO A 459 -8.25 10.05 -10.18
C PRO A 459 -8.22 9.67 -11.68
N GLY A 460 -7.10 9.90 -12.38
CA GLY A 460 -6.93 9.53 -13.78
C GLY A 460 -6.48 8.08 -14.02
N ALA A 461 -6.12 7.32 -12.98
CA ALA A 461 -5.72 5.93 -13.09
C ALA A 461 -6.88 5.03 -13.55
N SER A 462 -6.57 3.89 -14.18
CA SER A 462 -7.55 2.98 -14.78
C SER A 462 -8.61 2.48 -13.78
N ILE A 463 -8.20 2.16 -12.55
CA ILE A 463 -9.10 1.72 -11.48
C ILE A 463 -10.05 2.86 -11.08
N MET A 464 -9.53 4.07 -10.87
CA MET A 464 -10.35 5.22 -10.50
C MET A 464 -11.31 5.63 -11.61
N ARG A 465 -10.90 5.60 -12.87
CA ARG A 465 -11.79 5.82 -14.03
C ARG A 465 -12.90 4.78 -14.10
N TYR A 466 -12.59 3.51 -13.83
CA TYR A 466 -13.59 2.45 -13.76
C TYR A 466 -14.61 2.72 -12.65
N LEU A 467 -14.14 3.01 -11.44
CA LEU A 467 -15.00 3.32 -10.30
C LEU A 467 -15.89 4.53 -10.59
N ALA A 468 -15.34 5.63 -11.11
CA ALA A 468 -16.07 6.84 -11.49
C ALA A 468 -17.27 6.54 -12.40
N GLY A 469 -17.10 5.62 -13.36
CA GLY A 469 -18.13 5.20 -14.30
C GLY A 469 -19.25 4.33 -13.71
N LEU A 470 -19.12 3.86 -12.46
CA LEU A 470 -20.07 2.91 -11.87
C LEU A 470 -21.41 3.55 -11.49
N LYS A 471 -22.48 2.90 -11.94
CA LYS A 471 -23.88 3.21 -11.68
C LYS A 471 -24.58 2.01 -11.06
N TYR A 472 -25.60 2.30 -10.26
CA TYR A 472 -26.50 1.29 -9.72
C TYR A 472 -27.07 0.42 -10.85
N ALA A 473 -27.11 -0.89 -10.65
CA ALA A 473 -27.53 -1.83 -11.69
C ALA A 473 -29.02 -1.77 -12.03
N PHE A 474 -29.83 -1.11 -11.19
CA PHE A 474 -31.29 -1.03 -11.36
C PHE A 474 -31.75 0.42 -11.51
N THR A 475 -32.88 0.63 -12.20
CA THR A 475 -33.53 1.95 -12.36
C THR A 475 -33.72 2.64 -11.01
N PRO A 476 -33.34 3.92 -10.84
CA PRO A 476 -33.01 4.91 -11.88
C PRO A 476 -31.54 4.95 -12.33
N PHE A 477 -30.75 3.90 -12.08
CA PHE A 477 -29.34 3.81 -12.45
C PHE A 477 -28.49 4.94 -11.86
N THR A 478 -28.74 5.26 -10.58
CA THR A 478 -28.04 6.30 -9.82
C THR A 478 -26.52 6.17 -10.00
N ALA A 479 -25.87 7.27 -10.35
CA ALA A 479 -24.41 7.32 -10.42
C ALA A 479 -23.84 7.42 -9.00
N ILE A 480 -23.05 6.43 -8.59
CA ILE A 480 -22.47 6.32 -7.24
C ILE A 480 -20.95 6.34 -7.31
N GLY A 481 -20.38 5.96 -8.46
CA GLY A 481 -18.95 5.82 -8.74
C GLY A 481 -18.04 6.91 -8.18
N GLU A 482 -18.45 8.16 -8.35
CA GLU A 482 -17.70 9.35 -7.92
C GLU A 482 -17.45 9.43 -6.41
N ASN A 483 -18.18 8.66 -5.58
CA ASN A 483 -18.00 8.66 -4.13
C ASN A 483 -16.70 7.98 -3.69
N TRP A 484 -16.13 7.09 -4.52
CA TRP A 484 -14.86 6.40 -4.24
C TRP A 484 -13.63 7.11 -4.80
N VAL A 485 -13.79 7.89 -5.86
CA VAL A 485 -12.68 8.57 -6.55
C VAL A 485 -12.05 9.63 -5.63
N PRO A 486 -10.73 9.68 -5.43
CA PRO A 486 -10.12 10.63 -4.51
C PRO A 486 -10.30 12.10 -4.99
N ASP A 487 -10.36 13.03 -4.03
CA ASP A 487 -10.40 14.46 -4.28
C ASP A 487 -9.61 15.17 -3.18
N ALA A 488 -8.52 15.85 -3.53
CA ALA A 488 -7.65 16.51 -2.56
C ALA A 488 -8.29 17.75 -1.93
N SER A 489 -9.32 18.33 -2.57
CA SER A 489 -9.97 19.56 -2.12
C SER A 489 -11.10 19.33 -1.13
N LYS A 490 -11.64 18.11 -1.07
CA LYS A 490 -12.80 17.79 -0.24
C LYS A 490 -12.76 16.38 0.28
N PHE A 491 -13.28 16.21 1.48
CA PHE A 491 -13.47 14.88 2.02
C PHE A 491 -14.57 14.12 1.26
N LYS A 492 -14.36 12.82 1.04
CA LYS A 492 -15.36 11.89 0.51
C LYS A 492 -15.55 10.69 1.45
N ARG A 493 -16.80 10.47 1.89
CA ARG A 493 -17.20 9.43 2.85
C ARG A 493 -16.82 8.00 2.45
N SER A 494 -16.77 7.74 1.14
CA SER A 494 -16.52 6.40 0.61
C SER A 494 -15.09 6.23 0.07
N ARG A 495 -14.23 7.25 0.14
CA ARG A 495 -12.82 7.10 -0.22
C ARG A 495 -12.16 6.07 0.69
N GLY A 496 -11.46 5.10 0.10
CA GLY A 496 -10.81 4.00 0.84
C GLY A 496 -11.71 2.78 1.08
N LEU A 497 -13.00 2.87 0.79
CA LEU A 497 -13.95 1.76 0.95
C LEU A 497 -14.12 0.93 -0.34
N VAL A 498 -12.99 0.60 -0.96
CA VAL A 498 -12.91 -0.25 -2.17
C VAL A 498 -12.08 -1.48 -1.84
N ALA A 499 -12.66 -2.66 -1.97
CA ALA A 499 -11.96 -3.93 -1.80
C ALA A 499 -11.81 -4.64 -3.16
N MET A 500 -10.58 -4.77 -3.63
CA MET A 500 -10.21 -5.57 -4.78
C MET A 500 -9.83 -6.98 -4.32
N ILE A 501 -10.59 -7.98 -4.77
CA ILE A 501 -10.28 -9.40 -4.54
C ILE A 501 -9.48 -9.90 -5.74
N CYS A 502 -8.24 -10.30 -5.51
CA CYS A 502 -7.35 -10.81 -6.55
C CYS A 502 -7.40 -12.35 -6.58
N TYR A 503 -7.73 -12.92 -7.74
CA TYR A 503 -7.69 -14.37 -7.95
C TYR A 503 -6.25 -14.83 -7.96
N ASP A 504 -5.70 -15.17 -6.79
CA ASP A 504 -4.35 -15.66 -6.66
C ASP A 504 -4.24 -16.54 -5.40
N ASP A 505 -3.37 -17.56 -5.46
CA ASP A 505 -3.10 -18.47 -4.35
C ASP A 505 -1.90 -18.04 -3.50
N LEU A 506 -1.04 -17.16 -4.03
CA LEU A 506 0.05 -16.60 -3.27
C LEU A 506 -0.44 -15.58 -2.26
N ASP A 507 0.27 -15.48 -1.14
CA ASP A 507 0.07 -14.42 -0.17
C ASP A 507 0.40 -13.06 -0.77
N GLY A 508 -0.51 -12.11 -0.59
CA GLY A 508 -0.27 -10.74 -0.99
C GLY A 508 -1.44 -9.81 -0.74
N GLY A 509 -1.10 -8.59 -0.35
CA GLY A 509 -2.04 -7.56 0.05
C GLY A 509 -1.36 -6.21 0.13
N THR A 510 -2.07 -5.14 -0.22
CA THR A 510 -1.62 -3.76 -0.03
C THR A 510 -2.77 -2.78 -0.28
N ASN A 511 -2.67 -1.59 0.29
CA ASN A 511 -3.46 -0.44 -0.16
C ASN A 511 -2.77 0.34 -1.28
N ILE A 512 -3.53 0.65 -2.32
CA ILE A 512 -3.06 1.39 -3.50
C ILE A 512 -3.83 2.72 -3.66
N ASP A 513 -3.32 3.57 -4.55
CA ASP A 513 -3.91 4.87 -4.90
C ASP A 513 -4.15 5.78 -3.68
N GLY A 514 -3.21 5.78 -2.73
CA GLY A 514 -3.24 6.63 -1.54
C GLY A 514 -4.35 6.24 -0.57
N LEU A 515 -4.33 4.95 -0.20
CA LEU A 515 -5.28 4.30 0.70
C LEU A 515 -6.72 4.35 0.18
N THR A 516 -6.89 4.34 -1.15
CA THR A 516 -8.23 4.39 -1.78
C THR A 516 -8.77 3.00 -2.08
N THR A 517 -7.90 2.06 -2.45
CA THR A 517 -8.28 0.68 -2.77
C THR A 517 -7.42 -0.31 -2.01
N THR A 518 -8.07 -1.21 -1.28
CA THR A 518 -7.44 -2.38 -0.67
C THR A 518 -7.41 -3.51 -1.67
N ALA A 519 -6.22 -3.97 -2.07
CA ALA A 519 -6.07 -5.15 -2.93
C ALA A 519 -5.58 -6.32 -2.08
N GLN A 520 -6.25 -7.48 -2.18
CA GLN A 520 -5.93 -8.66 -1.40
C GLN A 520 -6.10 -9.93 -2.23
N THR A 521 -5.09 -10.80 -2.19
CA THR A 521 -5.15 -12.15 -2.74
C THR A 521 -6.03 -13.06 -1.89
N MET A 522 -6.52 -14.15 -2.49
CA MET A 522 -7.49 -15.03 -1.84
C MET A 522 -6.86 -16.06 -0.90
N ARG A 523 -5.55 -16.30 -0.94
CA ARG A 523 -4.87 -17.28 -0.07
C ARG A 523 -3.52 -16.74 0.42
N SER A 524 -2.78 -17.58 1.13
CA SER A 524 -1.54 -17.23 1.82
C SER A 524 -0.38 -18.20 1.51
N GLU A 525 -0.35 -18.78 0.31
CA GLU A 525 0.74 -19.69 -0.09
C GLU A 525 2.04 -18.88 -0.31
N LEU A 526 3.19 -19.46 0.07
CA LEU A 526 4.50 -18.81 -0.06
C LEU A 526 5.32 -19.32 -1.25
N THR A 527 4.80 -20.32 -1.95
CA THR A 527 5.42 -20.94 -3.12
C THR A 527 4.39 -21.04 -4.22
N THR A 528 4.83 -21.01 -5.47
CA THR A 528 3.92 -21.12 -6.61
C THR A 528 4.23 -22.32 -7.49
N LYS A 529 3.19 -22.86 -8.12
CA LYS A 529 3.33 -23.83 -9.19
C LYS A 529 3.61 -23.13 -10.51
N ALA A 530 4.76 -23.42 -11.09
CA ALA A 530 5.14 -23.03 -12.44
C ALA A 530 5.16 -24.24 -13.37
N VAL A 531 4.85 -24.02 -14.64
CA VAL A 531 4.97 -25.00 -15.72
C VAL A 531 5.67 -24.37 -16.90
N TYR A 532 6.26 -25.19 -17.76
CA TYR A 532 6.76 -24.69 -19.04
C TYR A 532 5.59 -24.30 -19.93
N ALA A 533 5.63 -23.11 -20.53
CA ALA A 533 4.55 -22.65 -21.40
C ALA A 533 4.47 -23.49 -22.69
N ASP A 534 5.62 -23.99 -23.17
CA ASP A 534 5.73 -24.96 -24.24
C ASP A 534 6.60 -26.15 -23.79
N PRO A 535 6.01 -27.33 -23.51
CA PRO A 535 6.74 -28.49 -23.02
C PRO A 535 7.63 -29.16 -24.09
N VAL A 536 7.45 -28.83 -25.37
CA VAL A 536 8.14 -29.48 -26.50
C VAL A 536 9.30 -28.62 -27.02
N VAL A 537 9.18 -27.29 -26.98
CA VAL A 537 10.11 -26.40 -27.70
C VAL A 537 10.98 -25.53 -26.78
N LYS A 538 10.54 -25.17 -25.56
CA LYS A 538 11.21 -24.10 -24.78
C LYS A 538 11.08 -24.27 -23.26
N ARG A 539 12.09 -24.91 -22.65
CA ARG A 539 12.26 -25.01 -21.18
C ARG A 539 12.42 -23.65 -20.49
N GLU A 540 12.58 -22.59 -21.26
CA GLU A 540 12.83 -21.23 -20.78
C GLU A 540 11.53 -20.41 -20.60
N LEU A 541 10.43 -20.83 -21.24
CA LEU A 541 9.12 -20.20 -21.07
C LEU A 541 8.46 -20.75 -19.83
N ARG A 542 8.16 -19.91 -18.84
CA ARG A 542 7.43 -20.35 -17.66
C ARG A 542 6.14 -19.59 -17.51
N ARG A 543 5.11 -20.28 -17.06
CA ARG A 543 3.85 -19.67 -16.64
C ARG A 543 3.41 -20.29 -15.35
N ARG A 544 2.63 -19.55 -14.56
CA ARG A 544 1.94 -20.15 -13.43
C ARG A 544 0.80 -21.03 -13.94
N GLU A 545 0.51 -22.11 -13.25
CA GLU A 545 -0.70 -22.88 -13.53
C GLU A 545 -1.75 -22.49 -12.48
N PRO A 546 -2.89 -21.90 -12.89
CA PRO A 546 -3.97 -21.63 -11.95
C PRO A 546 -4.39 -22.92 -11.24
N PRO A 547 -4.59 -22.91 -9.91
CA PRO A 547 -5.07 -24.08 -9.20
C PRO A 547 -6.46 -24.48 -9.74
N LYS A 548 -6.69 -25.79 -9.90
CA LYS A 548 -7.98 -26.32 -10.41
C LYS A 548 -9.17 -25.90 -9.55
N GLN A 549 -8.94 -25.77 -8.25
CA GLN A 549 -9.89 -25.25 -7.29
C GLN A 549 -9.13 -24.39 -6.29
N LEU A 550 -9.55 -23.13 -6.18
CA LEU A 550 -9.00 -22.20 -5.21
C LEU A 550 -10.00 -22.08 -4.06
N VAL A 551 -9.55 -22.40 -2.84
CA VAL A 551 -10.36 -22.25 -1.62
C VAL A 551 -9.87 -20.99 -0.88
N PRO A 552 -10.67 -19.92 -0.85
CA PRO A 552 -10.26 -18.66 -0.24
C PRO A 552 -10.01 -18.79 1.28
N ASP A 553 -8.97 -18.13 1.79
CA ASP A 553 -8.79 -17.87 3.21
C ASP A 553 -9.68 -16.70 3.64
N LEU A 554 -10.99 -16.95 3.69
CA LEU A 554 -11.98 -15.91 3.97
C LEU A 554 -11.71 -15.17 5.28
N VAL A 555 -11.22 -15.86 6.31
CA VAL A 555 -10.96 -15.23 7.61
C VAL A 555 -9.79 -14.26 7.51
N GLY A 556 -8.67 -14.66 6.87
CA GLY A 556 -7.53 -13.78 6.63
C GLY A 556 -7.93 -12.58 5.77
N THR A 557 -8.52 -12.83 4.60
CA THR A 557 -8.95 -11.79 3.67
C THR A 557 -9.89 -10.77 4.31
N VAL A 558 -10.86 -11.22 5.11
CA VAL A 558 -11.83 -10.32 5.76
C VAL A 558 -11.19 -9.50 6.89
N ASN A 559 -10.22 -10.06 7.62
CA ASN A 559 -9.49 -9.29 8.62
C ASN A 559 -8.69 -8.16 7.99
N THR A 560 -7.98 -8.46 6.90
CA THR A 560 -7.23 -7.45 6.15
C THR A 560 -8.17 -6.40 5.60
N ILE A 561 -9.25 -6.76 4.90
CA ILE A 561 -10.21 -5.79 4.36
C ILE A 561 -10.79 -4.88 5.46
N ALA A 562 -11.18 -5.45 6.61
CA ALA A 562 -11.68 -4.67 7.72
C ALA A 562 -10.61 -3.74 8.32
N HIS A 563 -9.37 -4.20 8.44
CA HIS A 563 -8.22 -3.38 8.86
C HIS A 563 -8.03 -2.21 7.89
N GLU A 564 -7.96 -2.49 6.58
CA GLU A 564 -7.68 -1.47 5.59
C GLU A 564 -8.80 -0.44 5.44
N PHE A 565 -10.07 -0.86 5.58
CA PHE A 565 -11.19 0.08 5.68
C PHE A 565 -11.03 1.00 6.90
N GLY A 566 -10.32 0.58 7.95
CA GLY A 566 -9.92 1.42 9.07
C GLY A 566 -9.20 2.71 8.62
N HIS A 567 -8.33 2.63 7.62
CA HIS A 567 -7.61 3.79 7.09
C HIS A 567 -8.53 4.83 6.43
N SER A 568 -9.69 4.41 5.89
CA SER A 568 -10.71 5.34 5.37
C SER A 568 -11.27 6.28 6.45
N PHE A 569 -11.12 5.87 7.72
CA PHE A 569 -11.51 6.62 8.90
C PHE A 569 -10.33 7.34 9.57
N ASN A 570 -9.23 7.48 8.82
CA ASN A 570 -7.98 8.13 9.24
C ASN A 570 -7.31 7.46 10.45
N LEU A 571 -7.42 6.12 10.52
CA LEU A 571 -6.66 5.30 11.44
C LEU A 571 -5.30 4.96 10.80
N GLY A 572 -4.20 5.11 11.52
CA GLY A 572 -2.87 4.66 11.11
C GLY A 572 -2.54 3.29 11.68
N ASP A 573 -1.51 2.67 11.10
CA ASP A 573 -1.00 1.37 11.51
C ASP A 573 -0.37 1.41 12.91
N GLU A 574 -0.75 0.47 13.75
CA GLU A 574 -0.26 0.35 15.12
C GLU A 574 0.75 -0.79 15.27
N TYR A 575 1.09 -1.54 14.22
CA TYR A 575 2.10 -2.62 14.28
C TYR A 575 3.54 -2.12 14.28
N GLU A 576 4.45 -3.01 14.68
CA GLU A 576 5.89 -2.77 14.82
C GLU A 576 6.64 -3.75 13.92
N THR A 577 7.47 -3.23 13.00
CA THR A 577 8.29 -4.04 12.07
C THR A 577 9.75 -3.59 12.04
N ARG A 578 10.08 -2.50 12.74
CA ARG A 578 11.41 -1.90 12.83
C ARG A 578 11.74 -1.55 14.28
N ASP A 579 13.01 -1.71 14.62
CA ASP A 579 13.55 -1.39 15.94
C ASP A 579 13.75 0.13 16.11
N GLY A 580 13.59 0.61 17.35
CA GLY A 580 13.92 1.97 17.77
C GLY A 580 12.88 3.03 17.40
N ASP A 581 13.30 4.31 17.44
CA ASP A 581 12.40 5.46 17.28
C ASP A 581 12.27 5.97 15.82
N GLY A 582 13.15 5.55 14.91
CA GLY A 582 13.28 6.18 13.59
C GLY A 582 13.50 7.70 13.67
N THR A 583 12.97 8.45 12.71
CA THR A 583 12.99 9.93 12.70
C THR A 583 11.92 10.56 13.60
N ALA A 584 11.00 9.75 14.13
CA ALA A 584 9.86 10.18 14.95
C ALA A 584 10.29 10.88 16.24
N ALA A 585 11.47 10.54 16.77
CA ALA A 585 12.01 11.19 17.97
C ALA A 585 12.27 12.70 17.79
N ASP A 586 12.48 13.17 16.56
CA ASP A 586 12.80 14.56 16.21
C ASP A 586 11.60 15.38 15.68
N ALA A 587 10.46 14.73 15.45
CA ALA A 587 9.29 15.40 14.88
C ALA A 587 8.79 16.56 15.75
N THR A 588 8.56 17.73 15.15
CA THR A 588 8.01 18.92 15.84
C THR A 588 6.50 19.04 15.71
N GLU A 589 5.90 18.29 14.79
CA GLU A 589 4.47 18.23 14.52
C GLU A 589 3.98 16.81 14.76
N ASP A 590 2.69 16.67 15.05
CA ASP A 590 2.11 15.34 15.22
C ASP A 590 1.88 14.66 13.87
N VAL A 591 1.68 13.34 13.89
CA VAL A 591 1.19 12.63 12.70
C VAL A 591 -0.28 12.91 12.42
N ASP A 592 -0.65 12.85 11.14
CA ASP A 592 -2.02 13.12 10.68
C ASP A 592 -3.02 12.01 11.04
N TYR A 593 -2.58 10.86 11.53
CA TYR A 593 -3.45 9.75 11.95
C TYR A 593 -4.12 10.01 13.31
N ASP A 594 -5.41 9.74 13.41
CA ASP A 594 -6.21 10.08 14.60
C ASP A 594 -5.93 9.16 15.81
N ASN A 595 -5.52 7.91 15.59
CA ASN A 595 -5.17 6.93 16.62
C ASN A 595 -3.67 6.88 16.95
N LEU A 596 -2.84 7.73 16.35
CA LEU A 596 -1.40 7.76 16.61
C LEU A 596 -0.95 9.14 17.08
N ALA A 597 0.12 9.16 17.87
CA ALA A 597 0.84 10.37 18.22
C ALA A 597 2.36 10.12 18.17
N VAL A 598 3.14 11.12 17.78
CA VAL A 598 4.58 10.98 17.59
C VAL A 598 5.39 11.48 18.79
N LEU A 599 6.46 10.77 19.15
CA LEU A 599 7.29 11.02 20.34
C LEU A 599 7.87 12.42 20.37
N GLY A 600 8.44 12.90 19.26
CA GLY A 600 9.02 14.23 19.19
C GLY A 600 8.02 15.33 19.60
N PHE A 601 6.79 15.24 19.08
CA PHE A 601 5.72 16.20 19.34
C PHE A 601 5.19 16.13 20.77
N VAL A 602 4.83 14.93 21.23
CA VAL A 602 4.20 14.75 22.57
C VAL A 602 5.19 14.83 23.72
N ARG A 603 6.48 15.04 23.47
CA ARG A 603 7.49 15.13 24.53
C ARG A 603 7.20 16.30 25.49
N ALA A 604 7.33 16.03 26.78
CA ALA A 604 7.20 17.02 27.86
C ALA A 604 8.52 17.74 28.20
N GLU A 605 9.66 17.13 27.87
CA GLU A 605 11.01 17.60 28.21
C GLU A 605 11.92 17.42 26.98
N ALA A 606 13.05 18.12 26.92
CA ALA A 606 13.98 17.95 25.80
C ALA A 606 14.60 16.53 25.76
N LYS A 607 15.16 16.16 24.60
CA LYS A 607 15.95 14.92 24.45
C LYS A 607 17.06 14.85 25.51
N PRO A 608 17.37 13.64 26.05
CA PRO A 608 16.87 12.32 25.65
C PRO A 608 15.60 11.86 26.40
N SER A 609 14.95 12.73 27.19
CA SER A 609 13.78 12.35 28.01
C SER A 609 12.65 11.79 27.15
N ARG A 610 12.05 10.67 27.57
CA ARG A 610 10.85 10.07 26.95
C ARG A 610 9.56 10.46 27.67
N LYS A 611 9.62 11.44 28.58
CA LYS A 611 8.43 11.87 29.31
C LYS A 611 7.41 12.48 28.36
N ILE A 612 6.17 12.06 28.48
CA ILE A 612 5.06 12.50 27.63
C ILE A 612 4.28 13.65 28.27
N ASP A 613 3.88 14.60 27.44
CA ASP A 613 2.90 15.62 27.77
C ASP A 613 1.51 15.11 27.36
N ALA A 614 0.76 14.62 28.35
CA ALA A 614 -0.58 14.09 28.14
C ALA A 614 -1.53 15.12 27.49
N ALA A 615 -1.31 16.43 27.66
CA ALA A 615 -2.16 17.45 27.06
C ALA A 615 -2.07 17.48 25.52
N LYS A 616 -0.98 16.96 24.94
CA LYS A 616 -0.76 16.88 23.48
C LYS A 616 -1.34 15.62 22.85
N VAL A 617 -1.77 14.64 23.65
CA VAL A 617 -2.29 13.36 23.14
C VAL A 617 -3.78 13.51 22.77
N LYS A 618 -4.04 13.51 21.46
CA LYS A 618 -5.32 13.87 20.83
C LYS A 618 -6.54 13.11 21.38
N TRP A 619 -6.43 11.79 21.61
CA TRP A 619 -7.59 10.97 22.01
C TRP A 619 -7.93 11.06 23.51
N LEU A 620 -7.10 11.67 24.36
CA LEU A 620 -7.42 11.83 25.80
C LEU A 620 -8.60 12.79 26.04
N GLY A 621 -8.91 13.63 25.05
CA GLY A 621 -10.02 14.57 25.07
C GLY A 621 -11.36 14.04 24.54
N LEU A 622 -11.43 12.78 24.07
CA LEU A 622 -12.65 12.24 23.48
C LEU A 622 -13.75 12.06 24.55
N PRO A 623 -14.96 12.61 24.36
CA PRO A 623 -16.03 12.48 25.33
C PRO A 623 -16.73 11.11 25.23
N ARG A 624 -17.20 10.62 26.38
CA ARG A 624 -18.23 9.58 26.43
C ARG A 624 -19.61 10.22 26.45
N MET A 625 -20.56 9.56 25.81
CA MET A 625 -21.92 10.07 25.62
C MET A 625 -22.92 9.06 26.18
N THR A 626 -23.99 9.55 26.81
CA THR A 626 -25.14 8.72 27.26
C THR A 626 -26.30 8.78 26.27
N LEU A 627 -26.37 9.85 25.49
CA LEU A 627 -27.32 10.03 24.38
C LEU A 627 -26.62 10.81 23.28
N SER A 628 -26.87 10.48 22.01
CA SER A 628 -26.28 11.13 20.84
C SER A 628 -27.28 11.17 19.70
N ALA A 629 -27.22 12.23 18.89
CA ALA A 629 -27.98 12.39 17.66
C ALA A 629 -27.21 13.23 16.61
N LYS A 630 -27.29 12.83 15.36
CA LYS A 630 -26.76 13.47 14.17
C LYS A 630 -27.75 14.52 13.68
N LEU A 631 -27.24 15.69 13.32
CA LEU A 631 -28.03 16.74 12.68
C LEU A 631 -28.34 16.35 11.24
N MET A 632 -29.63 16.27 10.91
CA MET A 632 -30.14 15.98 9.56
C MET A 632 -30.12 17.20 8.66
N LEU A 633 -30.15 18.40 9.26
CA LEU A 633 -30.05 19.70 8.59
C LEU A 633 -29.08 20.59 9.37
N PRO A 634 -28.47 21.61 8.72
CA PRO A 634 -27.73 22.63 9.44
C PRO A 634 -28.60 23.33 10.49
N SER A 635 -28.00 23.68 11.62
CA SER A 635 -28.69 24.38 12.71
C SER A 635 -29.16 25.78 12.29
N GLN A 636 -30.17 26.29 13.00
CA GLN A 636 -30.78 27.59 12.75
C GLN A 636 -30.79 28.42 14.03
N ASN A 637 -30.30 29.66 13.95
CA ASN A 637 -30.46 30.61 15.05
C ASN A 637 -31.94 30.97 15.21
N VAL A 638 -32.43 30.90 16.44
CA VAL A 638 -33.79 31.31 16.81
C VAL A 638 -33.72 32.27 17.99
N PRO A 639 -34.75 33.11 18.24
CA PRO A 639 -34.76 33.96 19.41
C PRO A 639 -34.53 33.15 20.70
N GLY A 640 -33.48 33.48 21.44
CA GLY A 640 -33.12 32.81 22.70
C GLY A 640 -32.42 31.46 22.58
N GLY A 641 -32.01 31.02 21.38
CA GLY A 641 -31.33 29.74 21.24
C GLY A 641 -30.96 29.31 19.83
N ILE A 642 -30.76 28.02 19.66
CA ILE A 642 -30.42 27.36 18.39
C ILE A 642 -31.37 26.18 18.16
N ARG A 643 -32.01 26.15 17.00
CA ARG A 643 -32.84 25.02 16.58
C ARG A 643 -32.00 24.03 15.80
N VAL A 644 -32.11 22.76 16.16
CA VAL A 644 -31.47 21.64 15.47
C VAL A 644 -32.54 20.66 15.00
N THR A 645 -32.25 19.96 13.90
CA THR A 645 -33.13 18.91 13.36
C THR A 645 -32.38 17.59 13.39
N ILE A 646 -32.96 16.59 14.05
CA ILE A 646 -32.45 15.22 14.16
C ILE A 646 -33.49 14.24 13.58
N ASP A 647 -33.15 12.96 13.49
CA ASP A 647 -34.09 11.95 13.01
C ASP A 647 -35.32 11.83 13.94
N PRO A 648 -36.56 12.02 13.44
CA PRO A 648 -37.78 11.90 14.23
C PRO A 648 -37.91 10.57 15.00
N ARG A 649 -37.32 9.49 14.49
CA ARG A 649 -37.35 8.15 15.12
C ARG A 649 -36.69 8.13 16.50
N TYR A 650 -35.78 9.06 16.79
CA TYR A 650 -35.04 9.11 18.05
C TYR A 650 -35.58 10.14 19.05
N MET A 651 -36.64 10.87 18.70
CA MET A 651 -37.16 11.99 19.50
C MET A 651 -37.62 11.60 20.91
N GLY A 652 -38.14 10.39 21.11
CA GLY A 652 -38.59 9.93 22.42
C GLY A 652 -37.49 10.00 23.50
N LYS A 653 -36.24 9.67 23.13
CA LYS A 653 -35.09 9.77 24.06
C LYS A 653 -34.77 11.21 24.44
N TRP A 654 -34.98 12.16 23.52
CA TRP A 654 -34.75 13.59 23.76
C TRP A 654 -35.86 14.24 24.59
N VAL A 655 -37.10 13.77 24.47
CA VAL A 655 -38.20 14.14 25.37
C VAL A 655 -37.89 13.69 26.80
N GLU A 656 -37.39 12.46 26.96
CA GLU A 656 -36.95 11.96 28.27
C GLU A 656 -35.76 12.77 28.83
N ALA A 657 -34.75 13.04 27.99
CA ALA A 657 -33.61 13.88 28.39
C ALA A 657 -34.06 15.29 28.84
N LYS A 658 -35.03 15.89 28.15
CA LYS A 658 -35.64 17.17 28.54
C LYS A 658 -36.31 17.08 29.90
N LYS A 659 -37.13 16.03 30.12
CA LYS A 659 -37.81 15.78 31.40
C LYS A 659 -36.82 15.66 32.56
N ASN A 660 -35.66 15.05 32.29
CA ASN A 660 -34.58 14.88 33.26
C ASN A 660 -33.68 16.13 33.41
N ASN A 661 -34.04 17.25 32.77
CA ASN A 661 -33.26 18.49 32.75
C ASN A 661 -31.78 18.28 32.33
N ALA A 662 -31.58 17.33 31.41
CA ALA A 662 -30.25 16.95 30.94
C ALA A 662 -29.54 18.17 30.31
N GLU A 663 -28.26 18.30 30.63
CA GLU A 663 -27.37 19.20 29.91
C GLU A 663 -26.97 18.56 28.58
N VAL A 664 -26.98 19.35 27.52
CA VAL A 664 -26.64 18.88 26.17
C VAL A 664 -25.53 19.72 25.56
N HIS A 665 -24.72 19.08 24.75
CA HIS A 665 -23.66 19.70 23.99
C HIS A 665 -23.97 19.57 22.51
N LEU A 666 -23.56 20.56 21.72
CA LEU A 666 -23.65 20.54 20.27
C LEU A 666 -22.25 20.69 19.70
N ARG A 667 -21.82 19.73 18.88
CA ARG A 667 -20.47 19.68 18.32
C ARG A 667 -20.52 19.58 16.80
N ASN A 668 -19.76 20.44 16.13
CA ASN A 668 -19.45 20.31 14.72
C ASN A 668 -18.19 19.44 14.60
N PHE A 669 -18.22 18.49 13.67
CA PHE A 669 -17.07 17.66 13.36
C PHE A 669 -16.56 18.11 12.00
N VAL A 670 -15.71 19.13 12.01
CA VAL A 670 -14.96 19.50 10.81
C VAL A 670 -13.95 18.41 10.56
N VAL A 671 -14.02 17.84 9.36
CA VAL A 671 -13.05 16.85 8.92
C VAL A 671 -12.27 17.43 7.75
N THR A 672 -10.96 17.32 7.83
CA THR A 672 -10.07 17.79 6.77
C THR A 672 -10.32 17.02 5.47
N PRO A 673 -9.91 17.55 4.30
CA PRO A 673 -9.93 16.78 3.06
C PRO A 673 -9.23 15.42 3.16
N GLY A 674 -8.19 15.32 4.00
CA GLY A 674 -7.46 14.10 4.30
C GLY A 674 -8.21 13.09 5.19
N GLY A 675 -9.31 13.49 5.84
CA GLY A 675 -10.10 12.61 6.69
C GLY A 675 -9.85 12.75 8.19
N GLN A 676 -8.92 13.63 8.60
CA GLN A 676 -8.52 13.84 9.99
C GLN A 676 -9.61 14.49 10.84
N GLN A 677 -9.90 13.87 11.98
CA GLN A 677 -10.96 14.27 12.91
C GLN A 677 -10.41 14.92 14.19
N LEU A 678 -9.15 14.64 14.55
CA LEU A 678 -8.51 15.08 15.79
C LEU A 678 -7.33 16.03 15.53
N PRO A 679 -7.01 16.93 16.48
CA PRO A 679 -7.65 17.13 17.79
C PRO A 679 -9.04 17.78 17.69
N LEU A 680 -9.92 17.47 18.64
CA LEU A 680 -11.24 18.11 18.71
C LEU A 680 -11.09 19.56 19.20
N SER A 681 -11.48 20.53 18.37
CA SER A 681 -11.53 21.94 18.77
C SER A 681 -12.57 22.18 19.89
N THR A 682 -12.27 23.12 20.78
CA THR A 682 -13.16 23.64 21.82
C THR A 682 -13.73 25.01 21.48
N ASP A 683 -13.45 25.54 20.28
CA ASP A 683 -13.94 26.84 19.86
C ASP A 683 -15.47 26.85 19.85
N PRO A 684 -16.14 27.97 20.20
CA PRO A 684 -17.61 28.04 20.17
C PRO A 684 -18.24 27.70 18.82
N GLY A 685 -17.48 27.88 17.71
CA GLY A 685 -17.88 27.48 16.36
C GLY A 685 -17.86 25.97 16.12
N GLN A 686 -17.21 25.21 16.98
CA GLN A 686 -17.04 23.75 16.90
C GLN A 686 -17.69 23.02 18.08
N LEU A 687 -17.80 23.65 19.25
CA LEU A 687 -18.44 23.08 20.41
C LEU A 687 -19.22 24.14 21.20
N LEU A 688 -20.52 23.90 21.39
CA LEU A 688 -21.33 24.54 22.42
C LEU A 688 -21.57 23.55 23.56
N THR A 689 -21.34 23.99 24.80
CA THR A 689 -21.52 23.19 26.02
C THR A 689 -22.59 23.82 26.91
N GLY A 690 -23.04 23.09 27.94
CA GLY A 690 -23.95 23.66 28.94
C GLY A 690 -25.36 24.01 28.44
N LEU A 691 -25.77 23.53 27.26
CA LEU A 691 -27.08 23.87 26.70
C LEU A 691 -28.21 23.13 27.42
N LYS A 692 -29.42 23.66 27.32
CA LYS A 692 -30.66 23.05 27.83
C LYS A 692 -31.64 22.76 26.71
N ILE A 693 -32.42 21.70 26.86
CA ILE A 693 -33.43 21.31 25.89
C ILE A 693 -34.70 22.14 26.13
N GLY A 694 -34.98 23.05 25.21
CA GLY A 694 -36.20 23.86 25.15
C GLY A 694 -37.32 23.15 24.40
N ASP A 695 -37.99 23.85 23.48
CA ASP A 695 -39.12 23.30 22.74
C ASP A 695 -38.74 22.14 21.83
N ILE A 696 -39.60 21.13 21.78
CA ILE A 696 -39.46 19.94 20.96
C ILE A 696 -40.70 19.83 20.08
N ALA A 697 -40.51 19.69 18.76
CA ALA A 697 -41.57 19.26 17.84
C ALA A 697 -41.21 17.89 17.28
N GLU A 698 -41.73 16.84 17.91
CA GLU A 698 -41.36 15.43 17.68
C GLU A 698 -41.56 15.00 16.23
N ALA A 699 -42.72 15.30 15.65
CA ALA A 699 -43.06 14.91 14.27
C ALA A 699 -42.11 15.55 13.23
N ALA A 700 -41.58 16.74 13.53
CA ALA A 700 -40.62 17.43 12.66
C ALA A 700 -39.16 17.08 12.99
N GLY A 701 -38.90 16.33 14.06
CA GLY A 701 -37.55 16.04 14.54
C GLY A 701 -36.78 17.27 15.02
N THR A 702 -37.48 18.35 15.42
CA THR A 702 -36.81 19.61 15.77
C THR A 702 -36.72 19.82 17.28
N VAL A 703 -35.56 20.30 17.73
CA VAL A 703 -35.24 20.62 19.12
C VAL A 703 -34.67 22.04 19.19
N THR A 704 -35.23 22.89 20.04
CA THR A 704 -34.65 24.19 20.38
C THR A 704 -33.75 24.05 21.59
N LEU A 705 -32.50 24.46 21.48
CA LEU A 705 -31.52 24.46 22.57
C LEU A 705 -31.34 25.88 23.09
N THR A 706 -31.35 26.05 24.41
CA THR A 706 -31.18 27.33 25.10
C THR A 706 -29.93 27.33 25.97
N GLY A 707 -29.56 28.48 26.54
CA GLY A 707 -28.43 28.61 27.47
C GLY A 707 -27.16 29.22 26.86
N ALA A 708 -27.12 29.43 25.54
CA ALA A 708 -26.04 30.15 24.87
C ALA A 708 -26.50 31.51 24.34
N VAL A 709 -25.60 32.50 24.33
CA VAL A 709 -25.89 33.90 23.94
C VAL A 709 -25.67 34.10 22.44
N SER A 710 -26.64 34.72 21.78
CA SER A 710 -26.63 35.04 20.34
C SER A 710 -25.58 36.12 19.98
N PRO A 711 -24.99 36.12 18.77
CA PRO A 711 -25.20 35.20 17.66
C PRO A 711 -24.50 33.85 17.87
N LEU A 712 -25.24 32.75 17.69
CA LEU A 712 -24.67 31.41 17.77
C LEU A 712 -24.09 30.99 16.41
N PRO A 713 -22.97 30.24 16.39
CA PRO A 713 -22.43 29.69 15.17
C PRO A 713 -23.39 28.70 14.50
N ARG A 714 -23.24 28.55 13.18
CA ARG A 714 -23.95 27.53 12.42
C ARG A 714 -23.24 26.19 12.57
N TYR A 715 -24.00 25.16 12.90
CA TYR A 715 -23.56 23.78 12.99
C TYR A 715 -24.08 23.03 11.77
N GLU A 716 -23.19 22.44 10.99
CA GLU A 716 -23.56 21.85 9.71
C GLU A 716 -24.26 20.50 9.87
N ARG A 717 -24.91 20.04 8.80
CA ARG A 717 -25.46 18.67 8.72
C ARG A 717 -24.34 17.66 9.04
N GLY A 718 -24.65 16.65 9.84
CA GLY A 718 -23.66 15.69 10.35
C GLY A 718 -23.04 16.07 11.69
N SER A 719 -23.22 17.31 12.16
CA SER A 719 -22.89 17.70 13.55
C SER A 719 -23.62 16.82 14.55
N THR A 720 -23.10 16.73 15.78
CA THR A 720 -23.64 15.86 16.82
C THR A 720 -24.21 16.66 17.99
N LEU A 721 -25.47 16.41 18.30
CA LEU A 721 -26.11 16.77 19.55
C LEU A 721 -25.95 15.60 20.53
N TYR A 722 -25.46 15.83 21.75
CA TYR A 722 -25.26 14.74 22.70
C TYR A 722 -25.44 15.16 24.16
N VAL A 723 -25.78 14.19 25.01
CA VAL A 723 -25.70 14.30 26.47
C VAL A 723 -24.36 13.67 26.89
N PRO A 724 -23.43 14.46 27.47
CA PRO A 724 -22.16 13.90 27.94
C PRO A 724 -22.38 12.96 29.14
N LEU A 725 -21.58 11.90 29.22
CA LEU A 725 -21.48 11.10 30.43
C LEU A 725 -20.75 11.93 31.50
N LYS A 726 -21.33 12.03 32.70
CA LYS A 726 -20.75 12.75 33.84
C LYS A 726 -20.54 11.82 35.04
N ASP A 727 -19.47 12.07 35.78
CA ASP A 727 -19.23 11.53 37.12
C ASP A 727 -19.27 12.72 38.10
N GLY A 728 -20.42 12.93 38.74
CA GLY A 728 -20.72 14.19 39.42
C GLY A 728 -20.81 15.37 38.44
N SER A 729 -19.98 16.40 38.64
CA SER A 729 -19.85 17.54 37.73
C SER A 729 -18.92 17.28 36.55
N ASP A 730 -18.07 16.27 36.64
CA ASP A 730 -16.93 16.09 35.74
C ASP A 730 -17.33 15.31 34.49
N LEU A 731 -16.87 15.78 33.33
CA LEU A 731 -17.08 15.09 32.06
C LEU A 731 -16.20 13.83 32.00
N VAL A 732 -16.82 12.71 31.65
CA VAL A 732 -16.12 11.44 31.47
C VAL A 732 -15.54 11.36 30.06
N SER A 733 -14.21 11.20 29.98
CA SER A 733 -13.48 10.92 28.74
C SER A 733 -13.48 9.41 28.44
N VAL A 734 -13.14 9.05 27.20
CA VAL A 734 -12.84 7.64 26.86
C VAL A 734 -11.70 7.10 27.72
N VAL A 735 -10.71 7.93 28.07
CA VAL A 735 -9.65 7.52 29.00
C VAL A 735 -10.07 7.81 30.44
N HIS A 736 -10.02 6.77 31.27
CA HIS A 736 -10.44 6.84 32.67
C HIS A 736 -9.67 7.91 33.45
N LYS A 737 -10.34 8.59 34.41
CA LYS A 737 -9.76 9.71 35.16
C LYS A 737 -8.46 9.35 35.91
N ALA A 738 -8.40 8.14 36.49
CA ALA A 738 -7.21 7.66 37.19
C ALA A 738 -6.02 7.43 36.23
N VAL A 739 -6.29 6.89 35.03
CA VAL A 739 -5.27 6.71 33.98
C VAL A 739 -4.77 8.07 33.51
N ARG A 740 -5.67 9.03 33.23
CA ARG A 740 -5.27 10.41 32.86
C ARG A 740 -4.41 11.06 33.94
N LYS A 741 -4.80 10.93 35.20
CA LYS A 741 -4.03 11.44 36.34
C LYS A 741 -2.62 10.84 36.38
N LEU A 742 -2.50 9.52 36.20
CA LEU A 742 -1.21 8.85 36.14
C LEU A 742 -0.35 9.38 34.96
N LEU A 743 -0.93 9.53 33.77
CA LEU A 743 -0.22 10.06 32.60
C LEU A 743 0.26 11.50 32.83
N THR A 744 -0.53 12.34 33.50
CA THR A 744 -0.14 13.72 33.85
C THR A 744 0.94 13.77 34.93
N ASP A 745 0.80 12.96 35.99
CA ASP A 745 1.70 13.01 37.15
C ASP A 745 3.04 12.33 36.88
N LYS A 746 3.01 11.17 36.21
CA LYS A 746 4.19 10.34 35.96
C LYS A 746 4.81 10.61 34.59
N LYS A 747 4.03 11.07 33.61
CA LYS A 747 4.49 11.36 32.25
C LYS A 747 5.16 10.16 31.58
N ILE A 748 4.67 8.95 31.82
CA ILE A 748 5.17 7.70 31.22
C ILE A 748 4.06 7.00 30.44
N PRO A 749 4.39 6.23 29.38
CA PRO A 749 3.41 5.36 28.74
C PRO A 749 2.98 4.22 29.69
N LEU A 750 1.93 3.51 29.29
CA LEU A 750 1.33 2.44 30.07
C LEU A 750 2.01 1.08 29.89
N ASN A 751 2.96 0.91 28.97
CA ASN A 751 3.58 -0.40 28.71
C ASN A 751 4.19 -0.99 29.99
N ALA A 752 3.73 -2.17 30.40
CA ALA A 752 4.30 -2.90 31.52
C ALA A 752 5.74 -3.36 31.24
N VAL A 753 6.05 -3.64 29.97
CA VAL A 753 7.40 -3.97 29.50
C VAL A 753 7.98 -2.71 28.83
N PRO A 754 8.98 -2.04 29.42
CA PRO A 754 9.50 -0.77 28.91
C PRO A 754 10.55 -0.94 27.81
N ILE A 755 10.46 -2.01 27.01
CA ILE A 755 11.40 -2.32 25.92
C ILE A 755 10.82 -1.72 24.63
N ASN A 756 11.46 -0.66 24.13
CA ASN A 756 11.03 0.09 22.95
C ASN A 756 12.13 0.19 21.88
N ASP A 757 13.28 -0.44 22.12
CA ASP A 757 14.39 -0.54 21.18
C ASP A 757 14.29 -1.77 20.26
N ARG A 758 13.27 -2.61 20.44
CA ARG A 758 13.08 -3.85 19.68
C ARG A 758 11.61 -4.10 19.39
N VAL A 759 11.32 -4.59 18.19
CA VAL A 759 9.98 -5.02 17.77
C VAL A 759 9.38 -6.03 18.75
N SER A 760 8.15 -5.75 19.21
CA SER A 760 7.34 -6.69 19.99
C SER A 760 6.13 -7.15 19.19
N THR A 761 5.91 -8.47 19.14
CA THR A 761 4.70 -9.08 18.56
C THR A 761 3.63 -9.39 19.61
N ASP A 762 3.95 -9.20 20.89
CA ASP A 762 3.04 -9.50 22.00
C ASP A 762 2.12 -8.31 22.31
N LYS A 763 0.89 -8.58 22.72
CA LYS A 763 -0.06 -7.56 23.21
C LYS A 763 0.48 -6.86 24.45
N ASP A 764 0.41 -5.53 24.49
CA ASP A 764 0.91 -4.78 25.65
C ASP A 764 -0.10 -4.81 26.79
N LYS A 765 0.39 -5.12 27.98
CA LYS A 765 -0.37 -4.96 29.21
C LYS A 765 -0.06 -3.60 29.84
N PRO A 766 -1.04 -2.95 30.48
CA PRO A 766 -0.82 -1.72 31.21
C PRO A 766 -0.04 -2.01 32.50
N ILE A 767 0.71 -1.01 32.98
CA ILE A 767 1.14 -0.92 34.38
C ILE A 767 -0.08 -0.78 35.31
N ASP A 768 0.11 -1.09 36.60
CA ASP A 768 -0.91 -0.88 37.62
C ASP A 768 -1.23 0.62 37.79
N VAL A 769 -2.53 0.95 37.90
CA VAL A 769 -3.01 2.33 38.04
C VAL A 769 -3.83 2.44 39.33
N ASP A 770 -3.36 3.27 40.26
CA ASP A 770 -4.04 3.48 41.54
C ASP A 770 -5.49 3.97 41.37
N GLY A 771 -6.43 3.30 42.03
CA GLY A 771 -7.85 3.65 41.96
C GLY A 771 -8.51 3.37 40.60
N PHE A 772 -7.91 2.51 39.78
CA PHE A 772 -8.46 2.03 38.51
C PHE A 772 -8.71 0.52 38.57
N THR A 773 -9.90 0.10 38.14
CA THR A 773 -10.19 -1.32 37.93
C THR A 773 -9.89 -1.67 36.49
N THR A 774 -8.80 -2.40 36.27
CA THR A 774 -8.38 -2.88 34.96
C THR A 774 -9.48 -3.72 34.30
N PRO A 775 -9.71 -3.57 32.97
CA PRO A 775 -10.66 -4.41 32.25
C PRO A 775 -10.29 -5.89 32.32
N CYS A 776 -11.27 -6.77 32.03
CA CYS A 776 -11.06 -8.21 31.98
C CYS A 776 -9.91 -8.64 31.06
N ASP A 777 -9.78 -7.96 29.92
CA ASP A 777 -8.58 -7.99 29.11
C ASP A 777 -7.79 -6.69 29.35
N PRO A 778 -6.67 -6.75 30.11
CA PRO A 778 -5.88 -5.57 30.43
C PRO A 778 -5.41 -4.81 29.19
N THR A 779 -5.22 -5.50 28.06
CA THR A 779 -4.73 -4.90 26.80
C THR A 779 -5.73 -3.92 26.19
N GLN A 780 -7.00 -3.99 26.61
CA GLN A 780 -8.06 -3.04 26.23
C GLN A 780 -8.08 -1.77 27.09
N THR A 781 -7.18 -1.62 28.06
CA THR A 781 -7.04 -0.38 28.84
C THR A 781 -6.71 0.76 27.88
N LEU A 782 -7.49 1.85 27.96
CA LEU A 782 -7.29 3.02 27.11
C LEU A 782 -6.34 4.00 27.78
N GLY A 783 -5.34 4.49 27.06
CA GLY A 783 -4.33 5.42 27.56
C GLY A 783 -3.29 5.74 26.50
N VAL A 784 -2.00 5.61 26.82
CA VAL A 784 -0.89 5.87 25.92
C VAL A 784 0.06 4.69 25.98
N PHE A 785 0.16 3.92 24.90
CA PHE A 785 1.09 2.80 24.74
C PHE A 785 2.12 3.17 23.69
N GLU A 786 3.37 2.83 23.93
CA GLU A 786 4.48 3.04 23.02
C GLU A 786 4.55 1.95 21.95
N GLY A 787 4.96 2.35 20.74
CA GLY A 787 5.01 1.52 19.54
C GLY A 787 3.89 1.82 18.54
N GLY A 788 4.19 1.65 17.25
CA GLY A 788 3.25 1.84 16.14
C GLY A 788 3.92 2.46 14.92
N ASN A 789 3.16 2.58 13.84
CA ASN A 789 3.63 3.11 12.55
C ASN A 789 4.94 2.46 12.10
N GLU A 790 5.04 1.14 12.22
CA GLU A 790 6.20 0.29 11.92
C GLU A 790 7.34 0.32 12.95
N PHE A 791 7.35 1.21 13.95
CA PHE A 791 8.48 1.33 14.89
C PHE A 791 8.13 0.83 16.29
N SER A 792 9.07 0.10 16.92
CA SER A 792 8.94 -0.34 18.32
C SER A 792 8.97 0.82 19.33
N GLY A 793 9.55 1.95 18.92
CA GLY A 793 9.54 3.21 19.65
C GLY A 793 9.01 4.36 18.78
N GLY A 794 9.20 5.60 19.22
CA GLY A 794 8.91 6.80 18.42
C GLY A 794 7.43 7.16 18.24
N PHE A 795 6.49 6.23 18.39
CA PHE A 795 5.06 6.47 18.26
C PHE A 795 4.28 5.99 19.48
N TYR A 796 3.06 6.50 19.62
CA TYR A 796 2.12 6.13 20.66
C TYR A 796 0.75 5.80 20.09
N ARG A 797 0.09 4.82 20.71
CA ARG A 797 -1.23 4.28 20.36
C ARG A 797 -2.15 4.22 21.59
N PRO A 798 -3.49 4.13 21.40
CA PRO A 798 -4.45 4.29 22.50
C PRO A 798 -4.62 3.07 23.41
N ALA A 799 -4.25 1.87 22.95
CA ALA A 799 -4.45 0.61 23.67
C ALA A 799 -3.30 -0.37 23.40
N GLY A 800 -3.16 -1.39 24.25
CA GLY A 800 -2.14 -2.42 24.07
C GLY A 800 -2.50 -3.50 23.03
N ALA A 801 -3.77 -3.55 22.61
CA ALA A 801 -4.26 -4.36 21.51
C ALA A 801 -5.27 -3.58 20.66
N CYS A 802 -5.18 -3.75 19.33
CA CYS A 802 -6.07 -3.15 18.34
C CYS A 802 -5.96 -3.91 17.02
N LYS A 803 -7.02 -3.92 16.20
CA LYS A 803 -6.98 -4.44 14.82
C LYS A 803 -5.92 -3.72 13.97
N MET A 804 -5.67 -2.44 14.23
CA MET A 804 -4.61 -1.68 13.56
C MET A 804 -3.20 -2.18 13.92
N ARG A 805 -3.07 -2.98 14.99
CA ARG A 805 -1.80 -3.55 15.46
C ARG A 805 -1.63 -5.01 15.06
N ASP A 806 -2.69 -5.80 15.14
CA ASP A 806 -2.67 -7.21 14.77
C ASP A 806 -4.01 -7.58 14.10
N GLN A 807 -4.02 -7.53 12.77
CA GLN A 807 -5.14 -7.98 11.95
C GLN A 807 -5.19 -9.51 11.83
N ASP A 808 -4.03 -10.17 11.87
CA ASP A 808 -3.90 -11.60 11.60
C ASP A 808 -4.31 -12.46 12.80
N GLY A 809 -4.38 -11.86 14.00
CA GLY A 809 -4.92 -12.43 15.23
C GLY A 809 -4.55 -13.89 15.33
N THR A 810 -3.26 -14.17 15.54
CA THR A 810 -2.67 -15.47 15.20
C THR A 810 -3.58 -16.65 15.54
N LYS A 811 -3.63 -17.65 14.63
CA LYS A 811 -4.29 -18.96 14.83
C LYS A 811 -3.97 -19.63 16.19
N LYS A 812 -2.92 -19.17 16.89
CA LYS A 812 -2.45 -19.68 18.18
C LYS A 812 -3.29 -19.26 19.39
N GLU A 813 -4.03 -18.15 19.36
CA GLU A 813 -4.68 -17.66 20.59
C GLU A 813 -6.07 -18.27 20.87
N GLY A 814 -6.67 -19.00 19.92
CA GLY A 814 -7.91 -19.78 20.13
C GLY A 814 -9.16 -18.97 20.52
N ARG A 815 -9.02 -17.67 20.81
CA ARG A 815 -10.08 -16.71 21.10
C ARG A 815 -10.10 -15.70 19.96
N GLY A 816 -11.08 -15.77 19.07
CA GLY A 816 -11.23 -14.88 17.91
C GLY A 816 -11.42 -13.39 18.24
N GLU A 817 -11.17 -12.96 19.48
CA GLU A 817 -11.23 -11.61 20.01
C GLU A 817 -9.89 -10.85 19.82
N GLY A 818 -8.82 -11.56 19.47
CA GLY A 818 -7.47 -10.98 19.41
C GLY A 818 -7.19 -9.94 18.33
N ALA A 819 -8.19 -9.55 17.53
CA ALA A 819 -8.05 -8.65 16.39
C ALA A 819 -9.18 -7.60 16.32
N GLU A 820 -9.79 -7.20 17.44
CA GLU A 820 -10.82 -6.15 17.42
C GLU A 820 -10.21 -4.74 17.34
N PHE A 821 -10.93 -3.79 16.75
CA PHE A 821 -10.59 -2.38 16.95
C PHE A 821 -10.65 -2.02 18.44
N CYS A 822 -9.65 -1.25 18.91
CA CYS A 822 -9.71 -0.68 20.24
C CYS A 822 -10.89 0.32 20.33
N TYR A 823 -11.31 0.67 21.55
CA TYR A 823 -12.46 1.56 21.73
C TYR A 823 -12.28 2.95 21.09
N VAL A 824 -11.04 3.48 21.04
CA VAL A 824 -10.75 4.77 20.36
C VAL A 824 -10.98 4.64 18.86
N CYS A 825 -10.47 3.60 18.21
CA CYS A 825 -10.73 3.33 16.79
C CYS A 825 -12.22 3.14 16.52
N LYS A 826 -12.94 2.37 17.36
CA LYS A 826 -14.40 2.22 17.27
C LYS A 826 -15.12 3.57 17.38
N TRP A 827 -14.68 4.45 18.28
CA TRP A 827 -15.23 5.79 18.45
C TRP A 827 -15.03 6.64 17.19
N LEU A 828 -13.83 6.62 16.59
CA LEU A 828 -13.50 7.37 15.38
C LEU A 828 -14.30 6.91 14.15
N ILE A 829 -14.51 5.60 14.00
CA ILE A 829 -15.34 5.04 12.93
C ILE A 829 -16.80 5.47 13.11
N VAL A 830 -17.35 5.32 14.32
CA VAL A 830 -18.74 5.74 14.64
C VAL A 830 -18.93 7.23 14.37
N ASN A 831 -18.00 8.07 14.81
CA ASN A 831 -18.08 9.51 14.58
C ASN A 831 -18.15 9.87 13.08
N ARG A 832 -17.40 9.13 12.26
CA ARG A 832 -17.34 9.37 10.82
C ARG A 832 -18.59 8.90 10.09
N VAL A 833 -19.05 7.69 10.43
CA VAL A 833 -20.14 7.00 9.73
C VAL A 833 -21.48 7.50 10.23
N ASP A 834 -21.72 7.36 11.54
CA ASP A 834 -22.99 7.73 12.14
C ASP A 834 -22.88 8.02 13.65
N PRO A 835 -22.71 9.29 14.05
CA PRO A 835 -22.55 9.66 15.46
C PRO A 835 -23.80 9.41 16.31
N ASP A 836 -24.95 9.05 15.73
CA ASP A 836 -26.13 8.55 16.47
C ASP A 836 -25.76 7.40 17.42
N TYR A 837 -24.76 6.60 17.06
CA TYR A 837 -24.40 5.37 17.76
C TYR A 837 -23.39 5.54 18.90
N HIS A 838 -22.90 6.75 19.21
CA HIS A 838 -21.92 6.93 20.30
C HIS A 838 -22.42 6.47 21.67
N ALA A 839 -23.70 6.69 21.98
CA ALA A 839 -24.30 6.20 23.22
C ALA A 839 -24.32 4.67 23.29
N ILE A 840 -24.66 4.00 22.18
CA ILE A 840 -24.68 2.53 22.08
C ILE A 840 -23.26 1.98 22.21
N LEU A 841 -22.30 2.58 21.49
CA LEU A 841 -20.89 2.26 21.57
C LEU A 841 -20.39 2.28 23.03
N SER A 842 -20.70 3.37 23.75
CA SER A 842 -20.30 3.57 25.15
C SER A 842 -20.92 2.56 26.11
N GLY A 843 -22.15 2.12 25.85
CA GLY A 843 -22.84 1.15 26.70
C GLY A 843 -22.34 -0.29 26.51
N LEU A 844 -22.09 -0.68 25.25
CA LEU A 844 -21.79 -2.06 24.86
C LEU A 844 -20.29 -2.38 24.83
N PHE A 845 -19.45 -1.47 24.33
CA PHE A 845 -18.06 -1.78 23.97
C PHE A 845 -17.02 -1.07 24.83
N TYR A 846 -17.42 -0.18 25.74
CA TYR A 846 -16.47 0.43 26.66
C TYR A 846 -15.85 -0.65 27.57
N PRO A 847 -14.51 -0.75 27.67
CA PRO A 847 -13.85 -1.74 28.51
C PRO A 847 -14.27 -1.57 29.98
N LYS A 848 -14.95 -2.57 30.56
CA LYS A 848 -15.38 -2.58 31.96
C LYS A 848 -14.47 -3.49 32.78
N GLY A 849 -14.28 -3.12 34.04
CA GLY A 849 -13.55 -3.95 35.01
C GLY A 849 -14.23 -5.32 35.19
N CYS A 850 -13.42 -6.36 35.36
CA CYS A 850 -13.93 -7.67 35.78
C CYS A 850 -14.35 -7.59 37.25
N CYS A 851 -15.64 -7.72 37.52
CA CYS A 851 -16.19 -7.82 38.88
C CYS A 851 -16.00 -9.23 39.44
#